data_AF-A0A7X8XXR9-F1
#
_entry.id   AF-A0A7X8XXR9-F1
#
_cell.length_a   1.000
_cell.length_b   1.000
_cell.length_c   1.000
_cell.angle_alpha   90.00
_cell.angle_beta   90.00
_cell.angle_gamma   90.00
#
_symmetry.space_group_name_H-M   'P 1'
#
loop_
_entity.id
_entity.type
_entity.pdbx_description
1 polymer ?
#
loop_
_entity_poly.entity_id
_entity_poly.type
_entity_poly.pdbx_seq_one_letter_code
_entity_poly.pdbx_strand_id
1 'polypeptide(L)'
;MKKIYYQTVTLAFCCFFISLSLFAQEDKEKPNLLFIMTDQQRFDALGKAGKFDFLKTPTLDKLADEGAYFTNAYTPCSVCGPARTVILTGQTVENNGVRRNDDAYSNPNEGNYCDLPSFDQVLIDNGYYGEYIGKYHSPIHLSEGYSEFKYSTNTQNVYTLQDKKEYNDLLKQYANDHGIKINEDDLMSSFFKNFYTPDPIDSRYKKGEDYLRPDLNGNPMPKTQPDEHGKLNLPQEMSLTYHQTQKVKEALARASKQEKPFNITISYFFPHAPMLPTDPWYQMYPLEDMPISESINDNMENSPYIKSNKRLNMPEYSDPEMVKYMMSNYFGLITEVDYFINEILKDLEEYGMDENTLIIFTSDHGEMLGSHGMREKNVFYEESAHIPLIIWYPNKIKPTKIDSPVSLIDLYPTIMDYLEVDDELRDGASLKDVIEEKEKRTYAVTEWDYHGDTQPNYMVITDDGWKLITSYAANKPELNALYNLNDDPLEMKNLLGTNPNRFSYKSQVDRLQGYLVEWLENTGSSRANIIKNKEILSSNSATFISQSVPHTLSLDTTLNVHISFQNNTGQTWKKGNEIQLKNMTNTYWTNLTSIQLEEDVEPLQGYTFTLEITTPTKSGEYDFQWKLTNKTSNWNDVLTPKMRLSVGENTIDENQLTYKMMMGYQGWFLAKEDNSGFNKWKHWFTSNELSSADHLGFDYYPDMSEYTDTYEVDMTMKNGESATLFSSHDLSTTMKHFEWMKTYDIYGVYLQRFLNPLSDPKMFKVRNDILENVKEASKTHQRHFAVMYDISGTADDGQLFDKLIADWEYIVDQHEILEQESYVRQEGKPVIGIWGIGFKDRGLKVETFQKIIDYFHKDADPKYQAYILGGVPDGWRNLSRSSAQEEGWADIYRQLDMISPWSVGRYNNDASIDKWNTEYIQPDLTECNKAEIDYMPVVWPGFSWLNIKQGELNQIPRNGGQFYWKQVYNALNSGSRFLYVAMFDEVDEGTAMFKMVTNREDLPVEAKDRIVTLDMDGYPCENDWYLRLAGASQDMLEGKVALSENIPISFASPYYQAEFISQDVNSTIQIGKSNAIQVKMKNTGTTTWTSGEVHLGNVGDHFWTENKVYLKVGEVVAPNQVQSFEFDLEVSEGIKEGEANFQWQMYQSDSAFGDLSENIIVDLQHSDLLSIDEDHTIHLNAYPNPTNGNVLYIEHNITSSEKQLPIAIYNTQGKLLYHSSITNTSKITLPIPSTLPHGMYLLRIKGLIIRFVYS
;
A
#
# COMPACT_ATOMS: atom_id res chain seq x y z
N MET A 1 7.03 33.43 -82.82
CA MET A 1 8.41 33.01 -82.49
C MET A 1 8.86 33.40 -81.09
N LYS A 2 9.07 34.69 -80.72
CA LYS A 2 9.59 35.05 -79.37
C LYS A 2 8.86 34.41 -78.17
N LYS A 3 7.52 34.31 -78.18
CA LYS A 3 6.75 33.72 -77.07
C LYS A 3 7.00 32.22 -76.85
N ILE A 4 7.30 31.48 -77.93
CA ILE A 4 7.64 30.04 -77.86
C ILE A 4 9.05 29.88 -77.29
N TYR A 5 10.03 30.70 -77.74
CA TYR A 5 11.41 30.62 -77.26
C TYR A 5 11.51 30.80 -75.73
N TYR A 6 10.80 31.76 -75.15
CA TYR A 6 10.76 31.92 -73.69
C TYR A 6 10.10 30.72 -72.98
N GLN A 7 9.00 30.18 -73.51
CA GLN A 7 8.38 28.99 -72.92
C GLN A 7 9.29 27.75 -72.99
N THR A 8 9.99 27.53 -74.10
CA THR A 8 10.93 26.40 -74.24
C THR A 8 12.16 26.56 -73.34
N VAL A 9 12.72 27.77 -73.20
CA VAL A 9 13.85 28.04 -72.30
C VAL A 9 13.43 27.90 -70.84
N THR A 10 12.26 28.40 -70.43
CA THR A 10 11.75 28.22 -69.06
C THR A 10 11.44 26.75 -68.76
N LEU A 11 10.84 25.99 -69.70
CA LEU A 11 10.60 24.57 -69.50
C LEU A 11 11.91 23.78 -69.37
N ALA A 12 12.92 24.09 -70.20
CA ALA A 12 14.24 23.47 -70.10
C ALA A 12 14.95 23.81 -68.78
N PHE A 13 14.83 25.06 -68.29
CA PHE A 13 15.40 25.46 -66.98
C PHE A 13 14.69 24.74 -65.83
N CYS A 14 13.36 24.65 -65.85
CA CYS A 14 12.59 23.89 -64.86
C CYS A 14 12.92 22.40 -64.90
N CYS A 15 13.02 21.78 -66.09
CA CYS A 15 13.43 20.38 -66.20
C CYS A 15 14.86 20.14 -65.72
N PHE A 16 15.79 21.08 -65.93
CA PHE A 16 17.17 20.98 -65.42
C PHE A 16 17.23 21.05 -63.89
N PHE A 17 16.45 21.94 -63.27
CA PHE A 17 16.31 21.98 -61.81
C PHE A 17 15.58 20.76 -61.25
N ILE A 18 14.51 20.26 -61.90
CA ILE A 18 13.84 19.03 -61.49
C ILE A 18 14.77 17.81 -61.61
N SER A 19 15.63 17.75 -62.63
CA SER A 19 16.66 16.70 -62.70
C SER A 19 17.73 16.85 -61.61
N LEU A 20 18.11 18.06 -61.23
CA LEU A 20 19.00 18.27 -60.08
C LEU A 20 18.32 17.90 -58.74
N SER A 21 17.01 18.11 -58.60
CA SER A 21 16.24 17.66 -57.44
C SER A 21 16.06 16.13 -57.39
N LEU A 22 16.10 15.44 -58.53
CA LEU A 22 16.04 13.98 -58.62
C LEU A 22 17.40 13.27 -58.42
N PHE A 23 18.50 14.04 -58.34
CA PHE A 23 19.83 13.55 -57.97
C PHE A 23 20.36 14.19 -56.68
N ALA A 24 19.50 14.89 -55.94
CA ALA A 24 19.74 15.39 -54.59
C ALA A 24 18.81 14.69 -53.60
N GLN A 25 18.77 13.37 -53.67
CA GLN A 25 18.49 12.58 -52.47
C GLN A 25 19.76 12.70 -51.62
N GLU A 26 19.66 13.36 -50.46
CA GLU A 26 20.71 13.19 -49.45
C GLU A 26 20.80 11.69 -49.16
N ASP A 27 21.97 11.09 -49.39
CA ASP A 27 22.28 9.78 -48.84
C ASP A 27 22.29 9.96 -47.32
N LYS A 28 21.12 9.74 -46.72
CA LYS A 28 20.86 9.84 -45.30
C LYS A 28 21.76 8.79 -44.63
N GLU A 29 22.87 9.25 -44.07
CA GLU A 29 23.92 8.38 -43.55
C GLU A 29 23.34 7.43 -42.50
N LYS A 30 23.40 6.12 -42.76
CA LYS A 30 22.80 5.11 -41.88
C LYS A 30 23.42 5.24 -40.48
N PRO A 31 22.60 5.22 -39.40
CA PRO A 31 23.12 5.29 -38.04
C PRO A 31 23.95 4.06 -37.67
N ASN A 32 24.86 4.23 -36.71
CA ASN A 32 25.59 3.14 -36.07
C ASN A 32 24.88 2.64 -34.81
N LEU A 33 25.24 1.44 -34.34
CA LEU A 33 24.84 0.88 -33.05
C LEU A 33 26.07 0.52 -32.22
N LEU A 34 26.14 1.06 -30.99
CA LEU A 34 27.00 0.57 -29.93
C LEU A 34 26.13 -0.01 -28.80
N PHE A 35 26.08 -1.33 -28.69
CA PHE A 35 25.32 -2.02 -27.65
C PHE A 35 26.25 -2.38 -26.48
N ILE A 36 26.04 -1.75 -25.33
CA ILE A 36 26.85 -1.95 -24.12
C ILE A 36 26.03 -2.75 -23.12
N MET A 37 26.56 -3.89 -22.68
CA MET A 37 25.91 -4.74 -21.69
C MET A 37 26.89 -5.14 -20.60
N THR A 38 26.47 -5.05 -19.35
CA THR A 38 27.16 -5.66 -18.21
C THR A 38 26.54 -7.01 -17.87
N ASP A 39 27.31 -7.84 -17.19
CA ASP A 39 26.77 -9.08 -16.63
C ASP A 39 26.52 -8.86 -15.14
N GLN A 40 25.28 -9.10 -14.70
CA GLN A 40 24.94 -9.11 -13.27
C GLN A 40 24.98 -7.74 -12.54
N GLN A 41 24.79 -6.60 -13.24
CA GLN A 41 24.62 -5.27 -12.64
C GLN A 41 23.17 -4.99 -12.23
N ARG A 42 22.95 -4.59 -10.97
CA ARG A 42 21.65 -4.16 -10.41
C ARG A 42 21.26 -2.77 -10.91
N PHE A 43 19.96 -2.50 -10.98
CA PHE A 43 19.40 -1.16 -11.30
C PHE A 43 19.88 -0.04 -10.36
N ASP A 44 20.02 -0.33 -9.06
CA ASP A 44 20.39 0.63 -8.02
C ASP A 44 21.91 0.85 -7.90
N ALA A 45 22.70 0.01 -8.59
CA ALA A 45 24.15 0.13 -8.67
C ALA A 45 24.57 1.07 -9.82
N LEU A 46 24.00 2.27 -9.82
CA LEU A 46 24.21 3.36 -10.77
C LEU A 46 24.12 4.69 -10.00
N GLY A 47 25.06 5.61 -10.21
CA GLY A 47 25.10 6.92 -9.54
C GLY A 47 23.81 7.72 -9.77
N LYS A 48 23.30 7.73 -11.00
CA LYS A 48 22.02 8.31 -11.41
C LYS A 48 20.80 7.75 -10.66
N ALA A 49 20.84 6.49 -10.23
CA ALA A 49 19.74 5.90 -9.45
C ALA A 49 19.65 6.46 -8.02
N GLY A 50 20.70 7.13 -7.52
CA GLY A 50 20.68 7.86 -6.25
C GLY A 50 20.58 7.01 -4.99
N LYS A 51 20.68 5.67 -5.09
CA LYS A 51 20.57 4.77 -3.93
C LYS A 51 21.79 4.81 -3.01
N PHE A 52 22.97 5.08 -3.56
CA PHE A 52 24.25 5.04 -2.86
C PHE A 52 25.05 6.33 -3.09
N ASP A 53 25.06 7.23 -2.11
CA ASP A 53 25.70 8.56 -2.23
C ASP A 53 27.20 8.52 -2.58
N PHE A 54 27.90 7.45 -2.20
CA PHE A 54 29.32 7.27 -2.52
C PHE A 54 29.56 6.80 -3.96
N LEU A 55 28.63 6.09 -4.58
CA LEU A 55 28.81 5.51 -5.92
C LEU A 55 28.79 6.63 -6.96
N LYS A 56 29.76 6.61 -7.88
CA LYS A 56 29.86 7.57 -8.97
C LYS A 56 30.10 6.82 -10.28
N THR A 57 29.18 7.00 -11.22
CA THR A 57 29.27 6.45 -12.59
C THR A 57 29.10 7.60 -13.57
N PRO A 58 30.02 8.59 -13.58
CA PRO A 58 29.82 9.86 -14.28
C PRO A 58 29.58 9.70 -15.79
N THR A 59 30.02 8.59 -16.39
CA THR A 59 29.82 8.32 -17.81
C THR A 59 28.41 7.83 -18.08
N LEU A 60 27.93 6.84 -17.31
CA LEU A 60 26.57 6.33 -17.40
C LEU A 60 25.55 7.39 -16.94
N ASP A 61 25.89 8.16 -15.90
CA ASP A 61 25.07 9.25 -15.37
C ASP A 61 24.87 10.32 -16.46
N LYS A 62 25.92 10.67 -17.23
CA LYS A 62 25.82 11.56 -18.39
C LYS A 62 24.90 10.99 -19.48
N LEU A 63 25.06 9.72 -19.86
CA LEU A 63 24.20 9.08 -20.87
C LEU A 63 22.73 9.06 -20.43
N ALA A 64 22.47 8.88 -19.14
CA ALA A 64 21.13 8.91 -18.55
C ALA A 64 20.55 10.34 -18.43
N ASP A 65 21.39 11.35 -18.20
CA ASP A 65 21.00 12.77 -18.18
C ASP A 65 20.72 13.33 -19.58
N GLU A 66 21.41 12.83 -20.61
CA GLU A 66 21.30 13.32 -21.99
C GLU A 66 20.36 12.48 -22.88
N GLY A 67 20.01 11.26 -22.44
CA GLY A 67 19.20 10.30 -23.19
C GLY A 67 17.89 9.91 -22.50
N ALA A 68 17.39 8.72 -22.81
CA ALA A 68 16.25 8.11 -22.17
C ALA A 68 16.71 7.17 -21.04
N TYR A 69 16.40 7.53 -19.80
CA TYR A 69 16.69 6.73 -18.60
C TYR A 69 15.43 6.04 -18.09
N PHE A 70 15.45 4.71 -18.02
CA PHE A 70 14.33 3.92 -17.53
C PHE A 70 14.54 3.54 -16.06
N THR A 71 13.56 3.84 -15.21
CA THR A 71 13.58 3.56 -13.76
C THR A 71 12.85 2.28 -13.35
N ASN A 72 12.21 1.60 -14.31
CA ASN A 72 11.45 0.37 -14.11
C ASN A 72 11.76 -0.63 -15.25
N ALA A 73 13.04 -0.94 -15.46
CA ALA A 73 13.49 -1.82 -16.53
C ALA A 73 13.83 -3.22 -16.00
N TYR A 74 13.17 -4.25 -16.55
CA TYR A 74 13.27 -5.61 -16.03
C TYR A 74 13.94 -6.54 -17.04
N THR A 75 14.73 -7.48 -16.52
CA THR A 75 15.26 -8.57 -17.34
C THR A 75 14.12 -9.43 -17.87
N PRO A 76 14.18 -9.94 -19.12
CA PRO A 76 13.24 -10.93 -19.60
C PRO A 76 13.36 -12.27 -18.88
N CYS A 77 14.52 -12.55 -18.25
CA CYS A 77 14.76 -13.78 -17.51
C CYS A 77 15.92 -13.60 -16.51
N SER A 78 15.74 -13.93 -15.22
CA SER A 78 16.76 -13.69 -14.17
C SER A 78 17.95 -14.67 -14.18
N VAL A 79 18.45 -15.04 -15.37
CA VAL A 79 19.65 -15.88 -15.57
C VAL A 79 20.28 -15.66 -16.96
N CYS A 80 21.61 -15.62 -17.01
CA CYS A 80 22.42 -15.07 -18.12
C CYS A 80 22.02 -15.56 -19.52
N GLY A 81 22.19 -16.86 -19.81
CA GLY A 81 22.07 -17.39 -21.17
C GLY A 81 20.67 -17.27 -21.80
N PRO A 82 19.60 -17.62 -21.07
CA PRO A 82 18.23 -17.30 -21.46
C PRO A 82 18.00 -15.80 -21.69
N ALA A 83 18.39 -14.92 -20.75
CA ALA A 83 18.21 -13.47 -20.88
C ALA A 83 18.87 -12.91 -22.15
N ARG A 84 20.13 -13.28 -22.36
CA ARG A 84 20.94 -12.86 -23.52
C ARG A 84 20.37 -13.36 -24.83
N THR A 85 19.80 -14.58 -24.85
CA THR A 85 19.10 -15.10 -26.03
C THR A 85 17.84 -14.29 -26.33
N VAL A 86 17.02 -13.97 -25.31
CA VAL A 86 15.82 -13.13 -25.50
C VAL A 86 16.20 -11.73 -26.03
N ILE A 87 17.25 -11.10 -25.49
CA ILE A 87 17.75 -9.79 -25.96
C ILE A 87 18.21 -9.88 -27.42
N LEU A 88 18.96 -10.93 -27.77
CA LEU A 88 19.50 -11.11 -29.12
C LEU A 88 18.42 -11.38 -30.17
N THR A 89 17.32 -12.05 -29.83
CA THR A 89 16.33 -12.53 -30.82
C THR A 89 14.96 -11.86 -30.73
N GLY A 90 14.67 -11.15 -29.65
CA GLY A 90 13.34 -10.58 -29.37
C GLY A 90 12.25 -11.63 -29.09
N GLN A 91 12.63 -12.87 -28.79
CA GLN A 91 11.70 -13.97 -28.53
C GLN A 91 11.72 -14.44 -27.07
N THR A 92 10.55 -14.76 -26.53
CA THR A 92 10.34 -15.33 -25.18
C THR A 92 11.12 -16.63 -24.93
N VAL A 93 11.31 -16.99 -23.66
CA VAL A 93 12.01 -18.23 -23.26
C VAL A 93 11.20 -19.47 -23.68
N GLU A 94 9.87 -19.39 -23.70
CA GLU A 94 9.02 -20.43 -24.30
C GLU A 94 9.30 -20.61 -25.80
N ASN A 95 9.31 -19.52 -26.59
CA ASN A 95 9.44 -19.56 -28.04
C ASN A 95 10.86 -19.84 -28.55
N ASN A 96 11.90 -19.31 -27.90
CA ASN A 96 13.30 -19.54 -28.30
C ASN A 96 13.88 -20.88 -27.78
N GLY A 97 13.28 -21.44 -26.72
CA GLY A 97 13.61 -22.75 -26.16
C GLY A 97 14.85 -22.81 -25.24
N VAL A 98 15.60 -21.71 -25.09
CA VAL A 98 16.82 -21.64 -24.25
C VAL A 98 16.44 -21.34 -22.81
N ARG A 99 16.25 -22.40 -22.02
CA ARG A 99 15.69 -22.33 -20.66
C ARG A 99 16.75 -22.25 -19.56
N ARG A 100 17.99 -22.62 -19.90
CA ARG A 100 19.12 -22.77 -18.97
C ARG A 100 20.41 -22.27 -19.58
N ASN A 101 21.33 -21.87 -18.71
CA ASN A 101 22.73 -21.60 -19.08
C ASN A 101 23.41 -22.77 -19.81
N ASP A 102 22.96 -24.01 -19.57
CA ASP A 102 23.52 -25.20 -20.23
C ASP A 102 23.04 -25.39 -21.67
N ASP A 103 21.84 -24.87 -22.00
CA ASP A 103 21.22 -25.11 -23.31
C ASP A 103 22.01 -24.42 -24.43
N ALA A 104 22.62 -23.27 -24.12
CA ALA A 104 23.58 -22.59 -25.00
C ALA A 104 24.71 -23.52 -25.48
N TYR A 105 25.18 -24.48 -24.65
CA TYR A 105 26.27 -25.42 -24.98
C TYR A 105 25.84 -26.64 -25.81
N SER A 106 24.56 -26.73 -26.19
CA SER A 106 24.06 -27.82 -27.04
C SER A 106 24.59 -27.68 -28.47
N ASN A 107 24.72 -28.81 -29.18
CA ASN A 107 24.95 -28.77 -30.63
C ASN A 107 23.71 -28.13 -31.30
N PRO A 108 23.85 -27.09 -32.15
CA PRO A 108 22.70 -26.43 -32.81
C PRO A 108 21.92 -27.37 -33.73
N ASN A 109 22.47 -28.55 -34.08
CA ASN A 109 21.79 -29.58 -34.86
C ASN A 109 21.05 -30.63 -34.00
N GLU A 110 21.14 -30.56 -32.66
CA GLU A 110 20.60 -31.59 -31.74
C GLU A 110 19.44 -31.11 -30.86
N GLY A 111 19.10 -29.81 -30.90
CA GLY A 111 17.90 -29.27 -30.28
C GLY A 111 17.31 -28.14 -31.12
N ASN A 112 15.97 -28.09 -31.20
CA ASN A 112 15.23 -27.05 -31.89
C ASN A 112 15.24 -25.76 -31.06
N TYR A 113 16.38 -25.06 -31.03
CA TYR A 113 16.57 -23.81 -30.30
C TYR A 113 16.61 -22.65 -31.29
N CYS A 114 15.61 -21.77 -31.24
CA CYS A 114 15.51 -20.51 -31.99
C CYS A 114 15.91 -20.57 -33.49
N ASP A 115 14.92 -20.76 -34.37
CA ASP A 115 15.13 -20.71 -35.83
C ASP A 115 15.33 -19.28 -36.39
N LEU A 116 15.05 -18.24 -35.61
CA LEU A 116 15.14 -16.83 -36.04
C LEU A 116 16.53 -16.22 -35.76
N PRO A 117 17.03 -15.33 -36.64
CA PRO A 117 18.34 -14.68 -36.49
C PRO A 117 18.38 -13.68 -35.32
N SER A 118 19.59 -13.39 -34.85
CA SER A 118 19.85 -12.31 -33.90
C SER A 118 19.75 -10.93 -34.56
N PHE A 119 19.54 -9.87 -33.77
CA PHE A 119 19.53 -8.49 -34.30
C PHE A 119 20.86 -8.16 -34.98
N ASP A 120 21.98 -8.65 -34.43
CA ASP A 120 23.30 -8.46 -35.03
C ASP A 120 23.39 -9.09 -36.43
N GLN A 121 22.91 -10.32 -36.61
CA GLN A 121 22.87 -11.00 -37.91
C GLN A 121 21.99 -10.23 -38.91
N VAL A 122 20.81 -9.77 -38.50
CA VAL A 122 19.90 -8.98 -39.35
C VAL A 122 20.54 -7.65 -39.78
N LEU A 123 21.27 -6.97 -38.89
CA LEU A 123 22.01 -5.75 -39.24
C LEU A 123 23.16 -6.03 -40.22
N ILE A 124 23.93 -7.11 -40.00
CA ILE A 124 25.04 -7.52 -40.88
C ILE A 124 24.52 -7.81 -42.31
N ASP A 125 23.41 -8.55 -42.44
CA ASP A 125 22.77 -8.82 -43.74
C ASP A 125 22.22 -7.54 -44.39
N ASN A 126 21.79 -6.55 -43.59
CA ASN A 126 21.40 -5.20 -44.03
C ASN A 126 22.58 -4.25 -44.30
N GLY A 127 23.80 -4.78 -44.29
CA GLY A 127 25.02 -4.12 -44.77
C GLY A 127 25.92 -3.52 -43.69
N TYR A 128 25.57 -3.66 -42.40
CA TYR A 128 26.39 -3.16 -41.29
C TYR A 128 27.71 -3.93 -41.16
N TYR A 129 28.68 -3.31 -40.51
CA TYR A 129 29.88 -3.98 -40.01
C TYR A 129 29.65 -4.51 -38.59
N GLY A 130 29.58 -5.82 -38.42
CA GLY A 130 29.28 -6.47 -37.14
C GLY A 130 30.50 -7.03 -36.39
N GLU A 131 30.64 -6.68 -35.11
CA GLU A 131 31.53 -7.34 -34.14
C GLU A 131 30.86 -7.51 -32.77
N TYR A 132 31.15 -8.63 -32.09
CA TYR A 132 30.72 -8.92 -30.71
C TYR A 132 31.96 -9.18 -29.84
N ILE A 133 32.13 -8.42 -28.77
CA ILE A 133 33.26 -8.49 -27.84
C ILE A 133 32.75 -8.85 -26.44
N GLY A 134 33.46 -9.73 -25.73
CA GLY A 134 33.10 -10.12 -24.37
C GLY A 134 32.12 -11.28 -24.24
N LYS A 135 31.40 -11.41 -23.11
CA LYS A 135 30.62 -12.61 -22.76
C LYS A 135 29.39 -12.76 -23.65
N TYR A 136 29.27 -13.86 -24.39
CA TYR A 136 28.14 -14.10 -25.30
C TYR A 136 27.04 -14.97 -24.66
N HIS A 137 27.38 -16.19 -24.23
CA HIS A 137 26.50 -17.13 -23.50
C HIS A 137 25.13 -17.42 -24.14
N SER A 138 25.01 -17.33 -25.46
CA SER A 138 23.82 -17.69 -26.24
C SER A 138 24.15 -18.83 -27.23
N PRO A 139 23.18 -19.53 -27.87
CA PRO A 139 23.47 -20.55 -28.88
C PRO A 139 24.40 -20.06 -30.01
N ILE A 140 25.26 -20.97 -30.46
CA ILE A 140 26.39 -20.68 -31.36
C ILE A 140 26.00 -20.38 -32.81
N HIS A 141 24.77 -20.70 -33.23
CA HIS A 141 24.25 -20.39 -34.56
C HIS A 141 23.71 -18.95 -34.66
N LEU A 142 23.32 -18.35 -33.54
CA LEU A 142 22.85 -16.95 -33.48
C LEU A 142 23.99 -15.93 -33.64
N SER A 143 25.24 -16.40 -33.76
CA SER A 143 26.45 -15.62 -33.94
C SER A 143 27.12 -15.84 -35.32
N GLU A 144 26.35 -16.30 -36.30
CA GLU A 144 26.75 -16.17 -37.71
C GLU A 144 26.97 -14.69 -38.10
N GLY A 145 27.56 -14.44 -39.26
CA GLY A 145 27.76 -13.08 -39.80
C GLY A 145 28.93 -12.26 -39.21
N TYR A 146 29.28 -12.42 -37.93
CA TYR A 146 30.31 -11.60 -37.27
C TYR A 146 31.70 -11.67 -37.94
N SER A 147 32.36 -10.52 -38.05
CA SER A 147 33.59 -10.38 -38.86
C SER A 147 34.83 -11.10 -38.32
N GLU A 148 35.00 -11.17 -36.99
CA GLU A 148 36.19 -11.72 -36.32
C GLU A 148 35.90 -12.86 -35.33
N PHE A 149 34.67 -13.36 -35.28
CA PHE A 149 34.23 -14.39 -34.32
C PHE A 149 34.71 -15.78 -34.77
N LYS A 150 35.60 -16.42 -34.00
CA LYS A 150 36.21 -17.72 -34.37
C LYS A 150 35.67 -18.84 -33.48
N TYR A 151 35.20 -19.91 -34.12
CA TYR A 151 34.63 -21.08 -33.45
C TYR A 151 35.59 -22.27 -33.42
N SER A 152 35.43 -23.13 -32.41
CA SER A 152 36.07 -24.44 -32.32
C SER A 152 35.02 -25.53 -32.19
N THR A 153 35.09 -26.56 -33.04
CA THR A 153 34.06 -27.60 -33.18
C THR A 153 34.12 -28.70 -32.11
N ASN A 154 34.80 -28.47 -30.98
CA ASN A 154 35.10 -29.51 -29.99
C ASN A 154 34.60 -29.15 -28.59
N THR A 155 33.42 -29.70 -28.27
CA THR A 155 32.85 -30.07 -26.95
C THR A 155 32.93 -29.09 -25.75
N GLN A 156 31.74 -28.83 -25.17
CA GLN A 156 31.49 -28.23 -23.84
C GLN A 156 31.92 -26.77 -23.60
N ASN A 157 32.36 -26.02 -24.61
CA ASN A 157 32.58 -24.58 -24.47
C ASN A 157 31.95 -23.84 -25.65
N VAL A 158 30.95 -23.00 -25.37
CA VAL A 158 30.44 -22.01 -26.32
C VAL A 158 31.34 -20.79 -26.19
N TYR A 159 32.01 -20.48 -27.29
CA TYR A 159 32.87 -19.31 -27.39
C TYR A 159 31.96 -18.10 -27.69
N THR A 160 32.09 -16.97 -27.01
CA THR A 160 33.22 -15.99 -27.03
C THR A 160 34.36 -16.14 -26.01
N LEU A 161 34.48 -17.27 -25.33
CA LEU A 161 35.64 -17.60 -24.45
C LEU A 161 37.03 -17.57 -25.16
N GLN A 162 37.12 -17.14 -26.42
CA GLN A 162 38.38 -16.84 -27.09
C GLN A 162 39.04 -15.64 -26.40
N ASP A 163 38.25 -14.63 -26.01
CA ASP A 163 38.70 -13.55 -25.13
C ASP A 163 39.29 -14.10 -23.84
N LYS A 164 38.61 -15.06 -23.18
CA LYS A 164 39.14 -15.69 -21.96
C LYS A 164 40.42 -16.49 -22.21
N LYS A 165 40.54 -17.20 -23.34
CA LYS A 165 41.77 -17.94 -23.66
C LYS A 165 42.92 -16.98 -23.94
N GLU A 166 42.70 -15.97 -24.78
CA GLU A 166 43.69 -14.95 -25.15
C GLU A 166 44.10 -14.12 -23.94
N TYR A 167 43.15 -13.72 -23.10
CA TYR A 167 43.40 -13.05 -21.83
C TYR A 167 44.16 -13.95 -20.86
N ASN A 168 43.77 -15.22 -20.68
CA ASN A 168 44.54 -16.15 -19.85
C ASN A 168 45.95 -16.42 -20.41
N ASP A 169 46.16 -16.36 -21.73
CA ASP A 169 47.48 -16.48 -22.36
C ASP A 169 48.30 -15.16 -22.22
N LEU A 170 47.64 -14.00 -22.26
CA LEU A 170 48.21 -12.69 -21.92
C LEU A 170 48.66 -12.66 -20.44
N LEU A 171 47.82 -13.13 -19.51
CA LEU A 171 48.17 -13.22 -18.09
C LEU A 171 49.35 -14.17 -17.85
N LYS A 172 49.40 -15.32 -18.54
CA LYS A 172 50.58 -16.22 -18.50
C LYS A 172 51.82 -15.55 -19.08
N GLN A 173 51.70 -14.81 -20.18
CA GLN A 173 52.82 -14.09 -20.77
C GLN A 173 53.33 -13.01 -19.80
N TYR A 174 52.44 -12.17 -19.27
CA TYR A 174 52.77 -11.16 -18.27
C TYR A 174 53.49 -11.76 -17.05
N ALA A 175 52.97 -12.87 -16.53
CA ALA A 175 53.58 -13.65 -15.45
C ALA A 175 54.98 -14.19 -15.78
N ASN A 176 55.21 -14.65 -17.01
CA ASN A 176 56.53 -15.10 -17.48
C ASN A 176 57.52 -13.93 -17.63
N ASP A 177 57.05 -12.79 -18.14
CA ASP A 177 57.89 -11.63 -18.47
C ASP A 177 58.28 -10.81 -17.21
N HIS A 178 57.40 -10.74 -16.20
CA HIS A 178 57.60 -9.92 -15.00
C HIS A 178 57.89 -10.72 -13.72
N GLY A 179 57.57 -12.02 -13.72
CA GLY A 179 57.59 -12.88 -12.53
C GLY A 179 56.37 -12.65 -11.63
N ILE A 180 55.72 -13.74 -11.21
CA ILE A 180 54.61 -13.67 -10.24
C ILE A 180 55.18 -13.44 -8.84
N LYS A 181 54.72 -12.38 -8.16
CA LYS A 181 54.84 -12.28 -6.70
C LYS A 181 53.65 -13.00 -6.08
N ILE A 182 53.95 -14.00 -5.27
CA ILE A 182 52.97 -14.81 -4.52
C ILE A 182 53.27 -14.59 -3.05
N ASN A 183 52.32 -14.06 -2.29
CA ASN A 183 52.38 -13.99 -0.84
C ASN A 183 51.96 -15.35 -0.23
N GLU A 184 52.27 -15.58 1.05
CA GLU A 184 51.95 -16.85 1.73
C GLU A 184 50.44 -17.15 1.76
N ASP A 185 49.61 -16.11 1.77
CA ASP A 185 48.14 -16.19 1.83
C ASP A 185 47.44 -16.07 0.44
N ASP A 186 48.18 -15.90 -0.66
CA ASP A 186 47.60 -15.74 -2.00
C ASP A 186 47.05 -17.06 -2.56
N LEU A 187 45.93 -16.98 -3.27
CA LEU A 187 45.25 -18.15 -3.85
C LEU A 187 45.14 -18.06 -5.37
N MET A 188 45.08 -19.22 -6.03
CA MET A 188 44.91 -19.33 -7.47
C MET A 188 43.43 -19.23 -7.85
N SER A 189 43.05 -18.23 -8.66
CA SER A 189 41.69 -18.12 -9.20
C SER A 189 41.40 -19.25 -10.18
N SER A 190 40.26 -19.91 -10.00
CA SER A 190 39.78 -20.95 -10.92
C SER A 190 39.41 -20.39 -12.30
N PHE A 191 39.02 -19.12 -12.38
CA PHE A 191 38.61 -18.46 -13.61
C PHE A 191 39.80 -17.86 -14.38
N PHE A 192 40.62 -17.04 -13.71
CA PHE A 192 41.73 -16.29 -14.33
C PHE A 192 43.03 -17.10 -14.48
N LYS A 193 43.18 -18.21 -13.75
CA LYS A 193 44.44 -18.97 -13.67
C LYS A 193 45.64 -18.09 -13.27
N ASN A 194 45.37 -17.11 -12.39
CA ASN A 194 46.37 -16.24 -11.78
C ASN A 194 46.07 -16.05 -10.28
N PHE A 195 47.01 -15.48 -9.54
CA PHE A 195 46.93 -15.30 -8.09
C PHE A 195 46.15 -14.05 -7.69
N TYR A 196 45.41 -14.16 -6.59
CA TYR A 196 44.66 -13.09 -5.97
C TYR A 196 44.77 -13.24 -4.43
N THR A 197 44.72 -12.13 -3.70
CA THR A 197 44.68 -12.15 -2.22
C THR A 197 43.21 -12.25 -1.78
N PRO A 198 42.80 -13.29 -1.03
CA PRO A 198 41.40 -13.52 -0.69
C PRO A 198 40.87 -12.60 0.42
N ASP A 199 39.61 -12.19 0.28
CA ASP A 199 38.85 -11.53 1.34
C ASP A 199 38.27 -12.56 2.34
N PRO A 200 37.87 -12.15 3.57
CA PRO A 200 37.26 -13.03 4.56
C PRO A 200 35.99 -13.78 4.13
N ILE A 201 35.22 -13.23 3.18
CA ILE A 201 34.06 -13.89 2.58
C ILE A 201 34.43 -15.00 1.57
N ASP A 202 35.67 -15.02 1.03
CA ASP A 202 36.11 -16.11 0.15
C ASP A 202 36.09 -17.43 0.94
N SER A 203 35.40 -18.43 0.39
CA SER A 203 35.23 -19.74 1.02
C SER A 203 36.55 -20.48 1.33
N ARG A 204 37.69 -19.99 0.81
CA ARG A 204 39.06 -20.51 0.98
C ARG A 204 39.92 -19.70 1.96
N TYR A 205 39.51 -18.52 2.41
CA TYR A 205 40.32 -17.54 3.17
C TYR A 205 41.21 -18.15 4.29
N LYS A 206 40.71 -19.16 5.01
CA LYS A 206 41.44 -19.83 6.12
C LYS A 206 41.87 -21.29 5.84
N LYS A 207 41.71 -21.80 4.61
CA LYS A 207 41.74 -23.25 4.34
C LYS A 207 43.02 -23.75 3.66
N GLY A 208 43.65 -22.97 2.78
CA GLY A 208 44.87 -23.34 2.04
C GLY A 208 44.68 -24.51 1.05
N GLU A 209 44.76 -24.22 -0.26
CA GLU A 209 44.72 -25.17 -1.40
C GLU A 209 43.60 -26.24 -1.50
N ASP A 210 42.72 -26.44 -0.51
CA ASP A 210 41.62 -27.41 -0.62
C ASP A 210 40.56 -26.95 -1.65
N TYR A 211 40.21 -27.82 -2.60
CA TYR A 211 39.22 -27.57 -3.65
C TYR A 211 37.76 -27.71 -3.17
N LEU A 212 37.53 -28.24 -1.97
CA LEU A 212 36.21 -28.50 -1.41
C LEU A 212 35.90 -27.51 -0.27
N ARG A 213 34.61 -27.24 -0.02
CA ARG A 213 34.13 -26.60 1.22
C ARG A 213 33.08 -27.49 1.90
N PRO A 214 33.00 -27.51 3.24
CA PRO A 214 31.87 -28.14 3.93
C PRO A 214 30.57 -27.35 3.70
N ASP A 215 29.43 -28.06 3.62
CA ASP A 215 28.10 -27.49 3.89
C ASP A 215 27.84 -27.39 5.42
N LEU A 216 26.65 -26.95 5.83
CA LEU A 216 26.27 -26.87 7.26
C LEU A 216 26.32 -28.22 8.00
N ASN A 217 26.26 -29.35 7.28
CA ASN A 217 26.32 -30.70 7.83
C ASN A 217 27.74 -31.29 7.78
N GLY A 218 28.72 -30.54 7.26
CA GLY A 218 30.11 -30.98 7.07
C GLY A 218 30.37 -31.76 5.77
N ASN A 219 29.40 -31.87 4.85
CA ASN A 219 29.58 -32.58 3.58
C ASN A 219 30.44 -31.76 2.61
N PRO A 220 31.39 -32.38 1.88
CA PRO A 220 32.20 -31.67 0.89
C PRO A 220 31.39 -31.28 -0.35
N MET A 221 31.30 -29.98 -0.62
CA MET A 221 30.82 -29.40 -1.87
C MET A 221 32.00 -28.86 -2.70
N PRO A 222 31.92 -28.92 -4.05
CA PRO A 222 32.87 -28.23 -4.91
C PRO A 222 32.76 -26.71 -4.75
N LYS A 223 33.90 -26.02 -4.76
CA LYS A 223 33.95 -24.56 -4.88
C LYS A 223 33.64 -24.14 -6.32
N THR A 224 33.06 -22.96 -6.45
CA THR A 224 32.51 -22.39 -7.68
C THR A 224 33.03 -20.97 -7.89
N GLN A 225 32.96 -20.47 -9.12
CA GLN A 225 33.39 -19.12 -9.48
C GLN A 225 32.79 -18.00 -8.60
N PRO A 226 31.53 -18.07 -8.12
CA PRO A 226 30.98 -17.06 -7.21
C PRO A 226 31.39 -17.23 -5.74
N ASP A 227 32.31 -18.15 -5.44
CA ASP A 227 32.93 -18.30 -4.11
C ASP A 227 34.27 -17.54 -4.01
N GLU A 228 34.70 -16.85 -5.07
CA GLU A 228 35.99 -16.13 -5.17
C GLU A 228 35.80 -14.60 -5.00
N HIS A 229 36.37 -14.04 -3.92
CA HIS A 229 36.32 -12.61 -3.57
C HIS A 229 37.68 -12.14 -3.03
N GLY A 230 38.09 -10.91 -3.32
CA GLY A 230 39.42 -10.41 -2.95
C GLY A 230 40.07 -9.53 -4.01
N LYS A 231 41.38 -9.35 -3.90
CA LYS A 231 42.19 -8.50 -4.79
C LYS A 231 42.90 -9.33 -5.85
N LEU A 232 42.65 -9.08 -7.13
CA LEU A 232 43.46 -9.67 -8.20
C LEU A 232 44.84 -8.98 -8.23
N ASN A 233 45.92 -9.76 -8.10
CA ASN A 233 47.28 -9.23 -7.95
C ASN A 233 47.92 -8.86 -9.30
N LEU A 234 47.25 -7.97 -10.02
CA LEU A 234 47.58 -7.44 -11.34
C LEU A 234 47.35 -5.92 -11.39
N PRO A 235 48.05 -5.18 -12.28
CA PRO A 235 47.73 -3.79 -12.56
C PRO A 235 46.43 -3.67 -13.40
N GLN A 236 45.77 -2.52 -13.36
CA GLN A 236 44.54 -2.26 -14.15
C GLN A 236 44.71 -2.52 -15.66
N GLU A 237 45.90 -2.27 -16.23
CA GLU A 237 46.18 -2.50 -17.67
C GLU A 237 46.24 -4.00 -18.03
N MET A 238 46.10 -4.87 -17.03
CA MET A 238 45.96 -6.32 -17.16
C MET A 238 44.62 -6.82 -16.61
N SER A 239 43.64 -5.93 -16.38
CA SER A 239 42.27 -6.34 -16.00
C SER A 239 41.47 -6.83 -17.20
N LEU A 240 40.40 -7.59 -16.93
CA LEU A 240 39.53 -8.10 -17.99
C LEU A 240 38.75 -6.95 -18.64
N THR A 241 38.28 -5.98 -17.85
CA THR A 241 37.60 -4.77 -18.33
C THR A 241 38.50 -3.99 -19.28
N TYR A 242 39.76 -3.77 -18.92
CA TYR A 242 40.74 -3.14 -19.81
C TYR A 242 40.92 -3.94 -21.11
N HIS A 243 41.15 -5.25 -21.03
CA HIS A 243 41.36 -6.11 -22.21
C HIS A 243 40.16 -6.13 -23.17
N GLN A 244 38.93 -6.24 -22.64
CA GLN A 244 37.70 -6.15 -23.42
C GLN A 244 37.58 -4.78 -24.09
N THR A 245 37.91 -3.71 -23.37
CA THR A 245 37.88 -2.33 -23.87
C THR A 245 38.87 -2.10 -25.01
N GLN A 246 40.11 -2.59 -24.89
CA GLN A 246 41.08 -2.48 -25.99
C GLN A 246 40.58 -3.14 -27.27
N LYS A 247 39.88 -4.28 -27.17
CA LYS A 247 39.26 -4.93 -28.34
C LYS A 247 38.14 -4.10 -28.98
N VAL A 248 37.35 -3.37 -28.18
CA VAL A 248 36.35 -2.42 -28.70
C VAL A 248 37.04 -1.24 -29.39
N LYS A 249 38.11 -0.66 -28.80
CA LYS A 249 38.90 0.41 -29.44
C LYS A 249 39.50 -0.06 -30.78
N GLU A 250 40.01 -1.28 -30.84
CA GLU A 250 40.46 -1.90 -32.10
C GLU A 250 39.32 -2.10 -33.11
N ALA A 251 38.12 -2.49 -32.67
CA ALA A 251 36.93 -2.64 -33.51
C ALA A 251 36.45 -1.29 -34.06
N LEU A 252 36.40 -0.24 -33.24
CA LEU A 252 36.12 1.13 -33.68
C LEU A 252 37.17 1.64 -34.67
N ALA A 253 38.45 1.33 -34.44
CA ALA A 253 39.53 1.63 -35.38
C ALA A 253 39.47 0.81 -36.68
N ARG A 254 38.68 -0.28 -36.74
CA ARG A 254 38.34 -0.99 -37.99
C ARG A 254 37.10 -0.40 -38.64
N ALA A 255 36.06 -0.10 -37.86
CA ALA A 255 34.81 0.50 -38.30
C ALA A 255 35.03 1.85 -38.99
N SER A 256 35.81 2.75 -38.38
CA SER A 256 36.15 4.09 -38.92
C SER A 256 36.94 4.08 -40.24
N LYS A 257 37.31 2.89 -40.75
CA LYS A 257 37.96 2.70 -42.06
C LYS A 257 37.02 2.09 -43.12
N GLN A 258 35.75 1.89 -42.80
CA GLN A 258 34.75 1.35 -43.71
C GLN A 258 33.74 2.42 -44.12
N GLU A 259 33.19 2.30 -45.32
CA GLU A 259 32.08 3.13 -45.82
C GLU A 259 30.70 2.59 -45.36
N LYS A 260 30.68 1.79 -44.28
CA LYS A 260 29.50 1.08 -43.76
C LYS A 260 29.21 1.56 -42.33
N PRO A 261 27.93 1.64 -41.93
CA PRO A 261 27.60 1.78 -40.51
C PRO A 261 28.06 0.56 -39.73
N PHE A 262 28.39 0.72 -38.45
CA PHE A 262 28.79 -0.39 -37.57
C PHE A 262 27.66 -0.81 -36.62
N ASN A 263 27.71 -2.09 -36.26
CA ASN A 263 27.02 -2.67 -35.12
C ASN A 263 28.09 -3.34 -34.25
N ILE A 264 28.40 -2.74 -33.09
CA ILE A 264 29.40 -3.26 -32.17
C ILE A 264 28.72 -3.52 -30.84
N THR A 265 28.71 -4.80 -30.44
CA THR A 265 28.23 -5.22 -29.13
C THR A 265 29.42 -5.47 -28.20
N ILE A 266 29.45 -4.80 -27.04
CA ILE A 266 30.38 -5.05 -25.94
C ILE A 266 29.61 -5.58 -24.73
N SER A 267 29.74 -6.88 -24.46
CA SER A 267 29.27 -7.48 -23.21
C SER A 267 30.43 -7.61 -22.22
N TYR A 268 30.57 -6.63 -21.33
CA TYR A 268 31.47 -6.73 -20.19
C TYR A 268 31.18 -7.96 -19.34
N PHE A 269 32.23 -8.59 -18.83
CA PHE A 269 32.08 -9.73 -17.92
C PHE A 269 31.66 -9.32 -16.51
N PHE A 270 32.06 -8.12 -16.08
CA PHE A 270 31.80 -7.61 -14.75
C PHE A 270 30.48 -6.82 -14.69
N PRO A 271 29.87 -6.65 -13.50
CA PRO A 271 30.36 -7.03 -12.17
C PRO A 271 30.11 -8.49 -11.70
N HIS A 272 29.71 -9.41 -12.58
CA HIS A 272 29.60 -10.85 -12.25
C HIS A 272 30.88 -11.44 -11.63
N ALA A 273 30.70 -12.39 -10.70
CA ALA A 273 31.81 -13.04 -10.00
C ALA A 273 32.74 -13.86 -10.93
N PRO A 274 34.04 -14.04 -10.63
CA PRO A 274 34.69 -13.83 -9.34
C PRO A 274 34.91 -12.34 -9.10
N MET A 275 34.52 -11.84 -7.93
CA MET A 275 34.56 -10.40 -7.65
C MET A 275 35.97 -10.02 -7.21
N LEU A 276 36.87 -9.93 -8.20
CA LEU A 276 38.31 -9.76 -8.03
C LEU A 276 38.82 -8.50 -8.77
N PRO A 277 38.49 -7.29 -8.29
CA PRO A 277 39.05 -6.06 -8.84
C PRO A 277 40.57 -5.98 -8.67
N THR A 278 41.20 -5.17 -9.52
CA THR A 278 42.63 -4.79 -9.46
C THR A 278 42.81 -3.45 -8.74
N ASP A 279 44.05 -3.02 -8.45
CA ASP A 279 44.28 -1.62 -8.05
C ASP A 279 44.04 -0.69 -9.25
N PRO A 280 43.39 0.49 -9.07
CA PRO A 280 42.97 1.11 -7.81
C PRO A 280 41.53 0.78 -7.35
N TRP A 281 40.84 -0.13 -8.04
CA TRP A 281 39.42 -0.43 -7.85
C TRP A 281 39.10 -1.28 -6.61
N TYR A 282 40.01 -2.18 -6.22
CA TYR A 282 39.86 -3.00 -5.02
C TYR A 282 39.83 -2.15 -3.75
N GLN A 283 38.74 -2.27 -2.99
CA GLN A 283 38.44 -1.44 -1.81
C GLN A 283 38.56 0.07 -2.08
N MET A 284 38.25 0.52 -3.31
CA MET A 284 38.05 1.94 -3.64
C MET A 284 36.96 2.56 -2.75
N TYR A 285 35.94 1.77 -2.41
CA TYR A 285 34.92 2.11 -1.44
C TYR A 285 35.21 1.38 -0.12
N PRO A 286 35.36 2.10 1.02
CA PRO A 286 35.66 1.48 2.31
C PRO A 286 34.58 0.50 2.78
N LEU A 287 34.97 -0.51 3.55
CA LEU A 287 34.06 -1.56 4.04
C LEU A 287 33.07 -1.01 5.08
N GLU A 288 33.50 -0.02 5.87
CA GLU A 288 32.69 0.70 6.83
C GLU A 288 31.54 1.50 6.20
N ASP A 289 31.70 1.92 4.93
CA ASP A 289 30.69 2.67 4.17
C ASP A 289 29.74 1.74 3.38
N MET A 290 29.99 0.43 3.36
CA MET A 290 29.17 -0.53 2.63
C MET A 290 27.81 -0.75 3.33
N PRO A 291 26.69 -0.38 2.68
CA PRO A 291 25.36 -0.49 3.27
C PRO A 291 24.94 -1.95 3.29
N ILE A 292 24.20 -2.37 4.31
CA ILE A 292 23.65 -3.73 4.39
C ILE A 292 22.14 -3.67 4.24
N SER A 293 21.61 -4.50 3.34
CA SER A 293 20.15 -4.62 3.15
C SER A 293 19.49 -5.14 4.41
N GLU A 294 18.38 -4.53 4.83
CA GLU A 294 17.60 -5.00 5.98
C GLU A 294 17.09 -6.44 5.76
N SER A 295 16.87 -6.85 4.51
CA SER A 295 16.42 -8.20 4.16
C SER A 295 17.50 -9.27 4.35
N ILE A 296 18.76 -8.95 4.68
CA ILE A 296 19.80 -9.97 4.94
C ILE A 296 19.39 -10.97 6.04
N ASN A 297 18.53 -10.54 6.98
CA ASN A 297 17.99 -11.35 8.08
C ASN A 297 16.56 -11.86 7.81
N ASP A 298 16.01 -11.71 6.60
CA ASP A 298 14.69 -12.22 6.25
C ASP A 298 14.65 -13.76 6.44
N ASN A 299 13.68 -14.23 7.23
CA ASN A 299 13.50 -15.66 7.47
C ASN A 299 13.01 -16.39 6.20
N MET A 300 12.30 -15.68 5.32
CA MET A 300 11.66 -16.17 4.10
C MET A 300 10.65 -17.31 4.33
N GLU A 301 10.12 -17.50 5.53
CA GLU A 301 9.17 -18.60 5.84
C GLU A 301 7.92 -18.56 4.95
N ASN A 302 7.55 -17.37 4.49
CA ASN A 302 6.41 -17.09 3.64
C ASN A 302 6.78 -16.86 2.15
N SER A 303 8.04 -17.07 1.75
CA SER A 303 8.51 -16.82 0.37
C SER A 303 8.61 -18.11 -0.47
N PRO A 304 8.26 -18.07 -1.76
CA PRO A 304 8.48 -19.19 -2.69
C PRO A 304 9.97 -19.52 -2.88
N TYR A 305 10.89 -18.63 -2.47
CA TYR A 305 12.33 -18.75 -2.69
C TYR A 305 13.14 -19.12 -1.44
N ILE A 306 12.50 -19.58 -0.36
CA ILE A 306 13.19 -19.95 0.91
C ILE A 306 14.38 -20.93 0.73
N LYS A 307 14.36 -21.77 -0.32
CA LYS A 307 15.40 -22.75 -0.68
C LYS A 307 16.31 -22.32 -1.85
N SER A 308 16.06 -21.16 -2.47
CA SER A 308 16.83 -20.67 -3.61
C SER A 308 18.24 -20.24 -3.23
N ASN A 309 19.11 -20.15 -4.24
CA ASN A 309 20.50 -19.67 -4.18
C ASN A 309 21.37 -20.32 -3.10
N LYS A 310 20.96 -21.51 -2.61
CA LYS A 310 21.62 -22.27 -1.55
C LYS A 310 21.81 -21.46 -0.26
N ARG A 311 20.98 -20.44 0.03
CA ARG A 311 21.11 -19.58 1.25
C ARG A 311 21.24 -20.39 2.54
N LEU A 312 20.42 -21.43 2.68
CA LEU A 312 20.44 -22.36 3.82
C LEU A 312 21.74 -23.17 3.96
N ASN A 313 22.64 -23.14 2.98
CA ASN A 313 23.92 -23.86 2.97
C ASN A 313 25.14 -22.92 2.84
N MET A 314 24.94 -21.60 2.78
CA MET A 314 26.01 -20.59 2.63
C MET A 314 25.77 -19.40 3.59
N PRO A 315 25.88 -19.60 4.92
CA PRO A 315 25.61 -18.56 5.90
C PRO A 315 26.53 -17.33 5.77
N GLU A 316 27.66 -17.43 5.07
CA GLU A 316 28.55 -16.31 4.79
C GLU A 316 27.89 -15.17 3.98
N TYR A 317 26.83 -15.45 3.21
CA TYR A 317 26.04 -14.42 2.51
C TYR A 317 24.83 -13.93 3.32
N SER A 318 24.67 -14.41 4.55
CA SER A 318 23.75 -13.88 5.57
C SER A 318 24.49 -13.18 6.73
N ASP A 319 25.82 -13.07 6.65
CA ASP A 319 26.65 -12.36 7.62
C ASP A 319 26.96 -10.93 7.11
N PRO A 320 26.43 -9.88 7.76
CA PRO A 320 26.66 -8.49 7.38
C PRO A 320 28.13 -8.12 7.22
N GLU A 321 29.03 -8.61 8.08
CA GLU A 321 30.45 -8.23 8.04
C GLU A 321 31.21 -8.93 6.90
N MET A 322 30.71 -10.08 6.43
CA MET A 322 31.25 -10.75 5.26
C MET A 322 30.76 -10.08 3.96
N VAL A 323 29.46 -9.76 3.89
CA VAL A 323 28.83 -9.18 2.69
C VAL A 323 29.44 -7.83 2.29
N LYS A 324 29.94 -7.03 3.25
CA LYS A 324 30.68 -5.78 2.97
C LYS A 324 31.83 -5.97 1.96
N TYR A 325 32.58 -7.07 2.06
CA TYR A 325 33.68 -7.37 1.12
C TYR A 325 33.15 -7.63 -0.30
N MET A 326 32.05 -8.37 -0.42
CA MET A 326 31.38 -8.61 -1.71
C MET A 326 30.90 -7.29 -2.34
N MET A 327 30.27 -6.43 -1.56
CA MET A 327 29.73 -5.14 -2.04
C MET A 327 30.82 -4.14 -2.43
N SER A 328 31.88 -4.01 -1.63
CA SER A 328 33.03 -3.14 -1.95
C SER A 328 33.69 -3.56 -3.27
N ASN A 329 33.92 -4.86 -3.46
CA ASN A 329 34.47 -5.39 -4.71
C ASN A 329 33.53 -5.17 -5.90
N TYR A 330 32.21 -5.34 -5.70
CA TYR A 330 31.19 -5.15 -6.71
C TYR A 330 31.12 -3.70 -7.22
N PHE A 331 31.05 -2.71 -6.31
CA PHE A 331 31.04 -1.30 -6.70
C PHE A 331 32.36 -0.84 -7.31
N GLY A 332 33.50 -1.38 -6.85
CA GLY A 332 34.80 -1.15 -7.48
C GLY A 332 34.83 -1.59 -8.95
N LEU A 333 34.30 -2.77 -9.25
CA LEU A 333 34.17 -3.30 -10.61
C LEU A 333 33.21 -2.47 -11.49
N ILE A 334 32.10 -1.98 -10.94
CA ILE A 334 31.19 -1.06 -11.67
C ILE A 334 31.90 0.25 -12.03
N THR A 335 32.72 0.78 -11.12
CA THR A 335 33.46 2.03 -11.36
C THR A 335 34.57 1.82 -12.40
N GLU A 336 35.20 0.65 -12.43
CA GLU A 336 36.11 0.26 -13.52
C GLU A 336 35.39 0.21 -14.88
N VAL A 337 34.18 -0.36 -14.94
CA VAL A 337 33.38 -0.42 -16.16
C VAL A 337 32.99 0.98 -16.65
N ASP A 338 32.48 1.86 -15.80
CA ASP A 338 32.15 3.25 -16.18
C ASP A 338 33.38 3.99 -16.73
N TYR A 339 34.52 3.88 -16.04
CA TYR A 339 35.78 4.48 -16.46
C TYR A 339 36.20 4.04 -17.87
N PHE A 340 36.04 2.76 -18.20
CA PHE A 340 36.41 2.25 -19.52
C PHE A 340 35.36 2.47 -20.61
N ILE A 341 34.07 2.60 -20.27
CA ILE A 341 33.05 3.08 -21.21
C ILE A 341 33.40 4.50 -21.69
N ASN A 342 33.90 5.37 -20.80
CA ASN A 342 34.38 6.71 -21.17
C ASN A 342 35.48 6.67 -22.24
N GLU A 343 36.39 5.70 -22.15
CA GLU A 343 37.48 5.50 -23.13
C GLU A 343 36.98 4.97 -24.49
N ILE A 344 35.79 4.38 -24.56
CA ILE A 344 35.11 4.00 -25.80
C ILE A 344 34.39 5.22 -26.40
N LEU A 345 33.71 6.03 -25.57
CA LEU A 345 33.01 7.24 -26.03
C LEU A 345 33.99 8.28 -26.59
N LYS A 346 35.18 8.43 -26.00
CA LYS A 346 36.25 9.28 -26.55
C LYS A 346 36.74 8.84 -27.92
N ASP A 347 36.81 7.53 -28.18
CA ASP A 347 37.19 7.01 -29.50
C ASP A 347 36.08 7.28 -30.54
N LEU A 348 34.81 7.21 -30.16
CA LEU A 348 33.69 7.62 -31.02
C LEU A 348 33.80 9.11 -31.41
N GLU A 349 34.10 9.99 -30.44
CA GLU A 349 34.31 11.42 -30.67
C GLU A 349 35.56 11.68 -31.52
N GLU A 350 36.69 11.00 -31.26
CA GLU A 350 37.94 11.14 -32.04
C GLU A 350 37.76 10.71 -33.50
N TYR A 351 36.97 9.68 -33.75
CA TYR A 351 36.62 9.23 -35.11
C TYR A 351 35.45 10.01 -35.74
N GLY A 352 34.78 10.90 -35.01
CA GLY A 352 33.64 11.69 -35.49
C GLY A 352 32.39 10.84 -35.80
N MET A 353 32.19 9.75 -35.05
CA MET A 353 31.06 8.82 -35.20
C MET A 353 29.98 9.00 -34.13
N ASP A 354 30.22 9.82 -33.11
CA ASP A 354 29.37 10.02 -31.94
C ASP A 354 27.98 10.60 -32.28
N GLU A 355 27.90 11.66 -33.10
CA GLU A 355 26.62 12.31 -33.44
C GLU A 355 25.61 11.38 -34.18
N ASN A 356 26.09 10.30 -34.81
CA ASN A 356 25.26 9.35 -35.58
C ASN A 356 25.32 7.92 -35.03
N THR A 357 25.53 7.75 -33.72
CA THR A 357 25.52 6.44 -33.06
C THR A 357 24.38 6.34 -32.04
N LEU A 358 23.55 5.30 -32.18
CA LEU A 358 22.64 4.84 -31.14
C LEU A 358 23.46 4.05 -30.10
N ILE A 359 23.45 4.49 -28.85
CA ILE A 359 24.09 3.81 -27.73
C ILE A 359 23.01 3.27 -26.80
N ILE A 360 23.09 1.98 -26.50
CA ILE A 360 22.24 1.32 -25.50
C ILE A 360 23.15 0.81 -24.39
N PHE A 361 22.82 1.12 -23.13
CA PHE A 361 23.46 0.51 -21.95
C PHE A 361 22.44 -0.27 -21.15
N THR A 362 22.74 -1.53 -20.82
CA THR A 362 21.89 -2.39 -19.98
C THR A 362 22.70 -3.40 -19.15
N SER A 363 22.04 -4.12 -18.24
CA SER A 363 22.53 -5.39 -17.69
C SER A 363 21.66 -6.56 -18.19
N ASP A 364 22.18 -7.79 -18.17
CA ASP A 364 21.40 -8.99 -18.48
C ASP A 364 20.48 -9.43 -17.32
N HIS A 365 20.93 -9.29 -16.07
CA HIS A 365 20.16 -9.41 -14.83
C HIS A 365 20.90 -8.73 -13.66
N GLY A 366 20.34 -8.78 -12.45
CA GLY A 366 20.95 -8.22 -11.23
C GLY A 366 21.79 -9.21 -10.40
N GLU A 367 22.09 -8.83 -9.15
CA GLU A 367 22.82 -9.58 -8.10
C GLU A 367 22.19 -9.32 -6.71
N MET A 368 21.90 -10.37 -5.95
CA MET A 368 21.30 -10.25 -4.62
C MET A 368 22.16 -9.47 -3.59
N LEU A 369 23.50 -9.52 -3.65
CA LEU A 369 24.43 -8.83 -2.73
C LEU A 369 24.12 -9.02 -1.22
N GLY A 370 23.66 -10.19 -0.81
CA GLY A 370 23.27 -10.47 0.58
C GLY A 370 21.81 -10.19 0.93
N SER A 371 21.02 -9.52 0.08
CA SER A 371 19.56 -9.41 0.28
C SER A 371 18.92 -10.79 0.42
N HIS A 372 17.98 -10.94 1.35
CA HIS A 372 17.36 -12.22 1.74
C HIS A 372 18.34 -13.32 2.21
N GLY A 373 19.57 -12.92 2.59
CA GLY A 373 20.68 -13.83 2.87
C GLY A 373 21.18 -14.58 1.62
N MET A 374 20.92 -14.03 0.43
CA MET A 374 21.25 -14.63 -0.87
C MET A 374 22.38 -13.91 -1.59
N ARG A 375 22.96 -14.63 -2.54
CA ARG A 375 23.84 -14.12 -3.58
C ARG A 375 23.29 -14.54 -4.96
N GLU A 376 23.95 -14.10 -6.02
CA GLU A 376 23.67 -14.43 -7.41
C GLU A 376 22.29 -13.92 -7.87
N LYS A 377 21.56 -14.73 -8.65
CA LYS A 377 20.37 -14.38 -9.43
C LYS A 377 19.36 -15.53 -9.34
N ASN A 378 18.58 -15.90 -10.37
CA ASN A 378 17.63 -17.02 -10.33
C ASN A 378 16.40 -16.82 -9.40
N VAL A 379 16.07 -15.58 -9.04
CA VAL A 379 14.84 -15.20 -8.33
C VAL A 379 14.27 -13.92 -8.94
N PHE A 380 12.96 -13.66 -8.78
CA PHE A 380 12.29 -12.49 -9.35
C PHE A 380 12.24 -11.26 -8.42
N TYR A 381 13.03 -11.26 -7.36
CA TYR A 381 13.22 -10.09 -6.49
C TYR A 381 13.94 -8.96 -7.23
N GLU A 382 13.70 -7.70 -6.80
CA GLU A 382 14.24 -6.48 -7.41
C GLU A 382 15.74 -6.58 -7.64
N GLU A 383 16.52 -7.05 -6.67
CA GLU A 383 17.98 -7.15 -6.77
C GLU A 383 18.46 -8.10 -7.88
N SER A 384 17.62 -9.03 -8.35
CA SER A 384 17.94 -10.02 -9.38
C SER A 384 17.22 -9.75 -10.70
N ALA A 385 16.03 -9.13 -10.69
CA ALA A 385 15.20 -8.91 -11.87
C ALA A 385 15.26 -7.47 -12.43
N HIS A 386 15.46 -6.45 -11.59
CA HIS A 386 15.48 -5.05 -12.00
C HIS A 386 16.91 -4.68 -12.41
N ILE A 387 17.06 -4.15 -13.63
CA ILE A 387 18.33 -3.82 -14.27
C ILE A 387 18.39 -2.33 -14.65
N PRO A 388 19.58 -1.74 -14.83
CA PRO A 388 19.69 -0.41 -15.42
C PRO A 388 19.39 -0.50 -16.92
N LEU A 389 18.68 0.48 -17.48
CA LEU A 389 18.53 0.65 -18.93
C LEU A 389 18.62 2.15 -19.30
N ILE A 390 19.52 2.46 -20.23
CA ILE A 390 19.74 3.78 -20.79
C ILE A 390 19.79 3.66 -22.32
N ILE A 391 19.07 4.51 -23.03
CA ILE A 391 19.10 4.59 -24.50
C ILE A 391 19.42 6.04 -24.91
N TRP A 392 20.56 6.24 -25.57
CA TRP A 392 21.09 7.55 -25.92
C TRP A 392 21.35 7.62 -27.43
N TYR A 393 20.83 8.67 -28.08
CA TYR A 393 21.06 8.90 -29.50
C TYR A 393 21.10 10.42 -29.74
N PRO A 394 22.30 11.01 -29.91
CA PRO A 394 22.49 12.46 -29.96
C PRO A 394 21.58 13.15 -30.95
N ASN A 395 20.95 14.24 -30.51
CA ASN A 395 20.04 15.06 -31.32
C ASN A 395 18.80 14.32 -31.88
N LYS A 396 18.55 13.05 -31.51
CA LYS A 396 17.36 12.26 -31.91
C LYS A 396 16.47 11.93 -30.72
N ILE A 397 17.06 11.35 -29.68
CA ILE A 397 16.40 11.14 -28.39
C ILE A 397 16.59 12.41 -27.56
N LYS A 398 15.53 12.83 -26.86
CA LYS A 398 15.59 13.95 -25.91
C LYS A 398 15.88 13.39 -24.51
N PRO A 399 16.53 14.17 -23.63
CA PRO A 399 16.56 13.89 -22.19
C PRO A 399 15.16 13.57 -21.65
N THR A 400 14.91 12.34 -21.23
CA THR A 400 13.64 11.92 -20.63
C THR A 400 13.85 10.82 -19.59
N LYS A 401 12.94 10.77 -18.61
CA LYS A 401 12.91 9.77 -17.53
C LYS A 401 11.63 8.95 -17.69
N ILE A 402 11.78 7.65 -17.86
CA ILE A 402 10.70 6.74 -18.20
C ILE A 402 10.38 5.86 -16.98
N ASP A 403 9.26 6.17 -16.34
CA ASP A 403 8.72 5.42 -15.19
C ASP A 403 7.84 4.22 -15.61
N SER A 404 7.60 4.03 -16.92
CA SER A 404 6.86 2.87 -17.42
C SER A 404 7.64 1.57 -17.20
N PRO A 405 7.02 0.50 -16.68
CA PRO A 405 7.63 -0.82 -16.63
C PRO A 405 7.88 -1.35 -18.05
N VAL A 406 9.12 -1.81 -18.31
CA VAL A 406 9.56 -2.37 -19.60
C VAL A 406 10.38 -3.63 -19.40
N SER A 407 10.51 -4.48 -20.44
CA SER A 407 11.30 -5.72 -20.40
C SER A 407 12.29 -5.75 -21.56
N LEU A 408 13.51 -6.29 -21.36
CA LEU A 408 14.55 -6.23 -22.43
C LEU A 408 14.23 -7.06 -23.69
N ILE A 409 13.14 -7.84 -23.70
CA ILE A 409 12.57 -8.41 -24.93
C ILE A 409 12.20 -7.33 -25.97
N ASP A 410 11.89 -6.13 -25.50
CA ASP A 410 11.54 -4.96 -26.30
C ASP A 410 12.77 -4.29 -26.98
N LEU A 411 14.01 -4.64 -26.60
CA LEU A 411 15.22 -4.03 -27.18
C LEU A 411 15.40 -4.35 -28.67
N TYR A 412 15.13 -5.59 -29.08
CA TYR A 412 15.24 -6.01 -30.48
C TYR A 412 14.42 -5.12 -31.44
N PRO A 413 13.07 -5.00 -31.28
CA PRO A 413 12.28 -4.14 -32.15
C PRO A 413 12.62 -2.65 -31.98
N THR A 414 13.05 -2.22 -30.79
CA THR A 414 13.52 -0.84 -30.55
C THR A 414 14.75 -0.51 -31.41
N ILE A 415 15.72 -1.42 -31.51
CA ILE A 415 16.91 -1.28 -32.35
C ILE A 415 16.50 -1.14 -33.82
N MET A 416 15.66 -2.04 -34.33
CA MET A 416 15.24 -2.02 -35.74
C MET A 416 14.50 -0.72 -36.12
N ASP A 417 13.63 -0.23 -35.23
CA ASP A 417 12.83 0.98 -35.41
C ASP A 417 13.68 2.28 -35.36
N TYR A 418 14.71 2.36 -34.51
CA TYR A 418 15.63 3.51 -34.53
C TYR A 418 16.64 3.48 -35.67
N LEU A 419 17.02 2.29 -36.16
CA LEU A 419 17.96 2.12 -37.27
C LEU A 419 17.30 2.13 -38.66
N GLU A 420 15.96 2.28 -38.72
CA GLU A 420 15.15 2.26 -39.95
C GLU A 420 15.38 0.96 -40.77
N VAL A 421 15.43 -0.20 -40.09
CA VAL A 421 15.63 -1.53 -40.70
C VAL A 421 14.34 -2.35 -40.63
N ASP A 422 13.83 -2.79 -41.80
CA ASP A 422 12.69 -3.71 -41.89
C ASP A 422 13.12 -5.13 -41.47
N ASP A 423 12.35 -5.76 -40.57
CA ASP A 423 12.52 -7.17 -40.16
C ASP A 423 11.14 -7.83 -39.88
N GLU A 424 11.14 -9.14 -39.70
CA GLU A 424 9.98 -9.91 -39.25
C GLU A 424 9.56 -9.56 -37.81
N LEU A 425 8.26 -9.67 -37.53
CA LEU A 425 7.70 -9.40 -36.20
C LEU A 425 8.33 -10.32 -35.13
N ARG A 426 8.60 -9.75 -33.95
CA ARG A 426 9.11 -10.46 -32.76
C ARG A 426 8.07 -10.43 -31.62
N ASP A 427 8.38 -11.09 -30.50
CA ASP A 427 7.47 -11.20 -29.36
C ASP A 427 7.39 -9.90 -28.53
N GLY A 428 8.48 -9.10 -28.52
CA GLY A 428 8.53 -7.77 -27.91
C GLY A 428 8.00 -6.65 -28.83
N ALA A 429 7.88 -5.44 -28.29
CA ALA A 429 7.45 -4.24 -29.02
C ALA A 429 8.45 -3.07 -28.87
N SER A 430 8.54 -2.19 -29.87
CA SER A 430 9.46 -1.04 -29.83
C SER A 430 9.16 -0.08 -28.68
N LEU A 431 10.19 0.30 -27.92
CA LEU A 431 10.12 1.31 -26.86
C LEU A 431 10.14 2.74 -27.40
N LYS A 432 10.26 2.96 -28.71
CA LYS A 432 10.37 4.31 -29.31
C LYS A 432 9.18 5.20 -28.99
N ASP A 433 7.95 4.68 -29.04
CA ASP A 433 6.76 5.45 -28.66
C ASP A 433 6.65 5.67 -27.15
N VAL A 434 7.29 4.86 -26.32
CA VAL A 434 7.45 5.10 -24.87
C VAL A 434 8.48 6.21 -24.62
N ILE A 435 9.61 6.20 -25.33
CA ILE A 435 10.67 7.22 -25.26
C ILE A 435 10.20 8.56 -25.82
N GLU A 436 9.37 8.57 -26.85
CA GLU A 436 8.77 9.76 -27.44
C GLU A 436 7.49 10.23 -26.72
N GLU A 437 7.17 9.65 -25.54
CA GLU A 437 6.04 9.99 -24.67
C GLU A 437 4.66 9.90 -25.36
N LYS A 438 4.53 9.02 -26.38
CA LYS A 438 3.27 8.73 -27.08
C LYS A 438 2.53 7.53 -26.49
N GLU A 439 3.24 6.63 -25.83
CA GLU A 439 2.71 5.42 -25.19
C GLU A 439 3.15 5.36 -23.72
N LYS A 440 2.28 4.89 -22.83
CA LYS A 440 2.63 4.51 -21.45
C LYS A 440 2.31 3.04 -21.22
N ARG A 441 3.33 2.22 -20.95
CA ARG A 441 3.17 0.83 -20.47
C ARG A 441 2.68 0.84 -19.03
N THR A 442 1.77 -0.07 -18.69
CA THR A 442 1.24 -0.29 -17.33
C THR A 442 1.75 -1.56 -16.66
N TYR A 443 2.38 -2.48 -17.42
CA TYR A 443 2.99 -3.69 -16.88
C TYR A 443 4.19 -4.15 -17.71
N ALA A 444 5.07 -4.94 -17.08
CA ALA A 444 6.12 -5.73 -17.74
C ALA A 444 6.13 -7.16 -17.19
N VAL A 445 6.75 -8.09 -17.94
CA VAL A 445 6.84 -9.52 -17.60
C VAL A 445 8.27 -10.03 -17.69
N THR A 446 8.66 -10.83 -16.70
CA THR A 446 9.87 -11.68 -16.70
C THR A 446 9.43 -13.15 -16.71
N GLU A 447 10.01 -13.96 -17.60
CA GLU A 447 9.75 -15.41 -17.72
C GLU A 447 11.00 -16.21 -17.33
N TRP A 448 10.83 -17.28 -16.55
CA TRP A 448 11.89 -18.28 -16.37
C TRP A 448 11.39 -19.72 -16.22
N ASP A 449 11.69 -20.54 -17.23
CA ASP A 449 11.08 -21.86 -17.45
C ASP A 449 12.09 -23.01 -17.28
N TYR A 450 12.79 -23.02 -16.13
CA TYR A 450 13.87 -23.97 -15.83
C TYR A 450 13.40 -25.28 -15.18
N HIS A 451 13.02 -25.26 -13.90
CA HIS A 451 12.57 -26.46 -13.18
C HIS A 451 11.06 -26.75 -13.32
N GLY A 452 10.47 -26.26 -14.41
CA GLY A 452 9.07 -26.47 -14.76
C GLY A 452 8.10 -26.08 -13.64
N ASP A 453 7.28 -27.03 -13.20
CA ASP A 453 6.18 -26.86 -12.23
C ASP A 453 6.62 -26.85 -10.75
N THR A 454 7.93 -26.84 -10.48
CA THR A 454 8.50 -26.90 -9.11
C THR A 454 9.06 -25.57 -8.59
N GLN A 455 9.03 -24.52 -9.40
CA GLN A 455 9.46 -23.16 -9.06
C GLN A 455 8.52 -22.12 -9.72
N PRO A 456 8.55 -20.84 -9.30
CA PRO A 456 7.88 -19.78 -10.06
C PRO A 456 8.43 -19.67 -11.49
N ASN A 457 7.55 -19.35 -12.44
CA ASN A 457 7.87 -19.24 -13.86
C ASN A 457 7.65 -17.84 -14.44
N TYR A 458 6.81 -17.03 -13.80
CA TYR A 458 6.43 -15.71 -14.27
C TYR A 458 6.49 -14.71 -13.13
N MET A 459 6.99 -13.52 -13.43
CA MET A 459 6.79 -12.30 -12.65
C MET A 459 6.11 -11.25 -13.52
N VAL A 460 5.08 -10.61 -12.97
CA VAL A 460 4.44 -9.42 -13.54
C VAL A 460 4.65 -8.27 -12.57
N ILE A 461 5.08 -7.12 -13.07
CA ILE A 461 5.23 -5.86 -12.33
C ILE A 461 4.41 -4.78 -13.01
N THR A 462 3.73 -3.93 -12.24
CA THR A 462 2.90 -2.83 -12.74
C THR A 462 3.46 -1.44 -12.41
N ASP A 463 3.00 -0.41 -13.14
CA ASP A 463 3.46 0.99 -12.96
C ASP A 463 3.04 1.63 -11.62
N ASP A 464 2.08 1.02 -10.93
CA ASP A 464 1.67 1.36 -9.55
C ASP A 464 2.32 0.45 -8.48
N GLY A 465 3.39 -0.29 -8.82
CA GLY A 465 4.26 -0.98 -7.87
C GLY A 465 3.78 -2.36 -7.37
N TRP A 466 2.74 -2.95 -7.96
CA TRP A 466 2.32 -4.31 -7.61
C TRP A 466 3.14 -5.36 -8.38
N LYS A 467 3.67 -6.35 -7.67
CA LYS A 467 4.41 -7.47 -8.25
C LYS A 467 3.74 -8.81 -7.93
N LEU A 468 3.32 -9.55 -8.96
CA LEU A 468 2.81 -10.92 -8.87
C LEU A 468 3.86 -11.90 -9.37
N ILE A 469 4.21 -12.87 -8.53
CA ILE A 469 5.07 -14.01 -8.89
C ILE A 469 4.20 -15.28 -8.88
N THR A 470 4.28 -16.08 -9.95
CA THR A 470 3.45 -17.29 -10.09
C THR A 470 4.12 -18.34 -10.97
N SER A 471 3.54 -19.54 -10.99
CA SER A 471 3.92 -20.68 -11.85
C SER A 471 2.72 -21.12 -12.69
N TYR A 472 2.95 -21.74 -13.85
CA TYR A 472 1.88 -22.43 -14.58
C TYR A 472 1.41 -23.72 -13.88
N ALA A 473 2.07 -24.14 -12.79
CA ALA A 473 1.62 -25.22 -11.93
C ALA A 473 0.28 -24.88 -11.24
N ALA A 474 -0.79 -25.60 -11.61
CA ALA A 474 -2.14 -25.30 -11.15
C ALA A 474 -2.33 -25.45 -9.63
N ASN A 475 -1.78 -26.52 -9.04
CA ASN A 475 -2.02 -26.91 -7.64
C ASN A 475 -0.80 -26.63 -6.74
N LYS A 476 -0.22 -25.44 -6.88
CA LYS A 476 1.03 -25.02 -6.23
C LYS A 476 0.95 -23.61 -5.63
N PRO A 477 0.11 -23.39 -4.60
CA PRO A 477 -0.01 -22.09 -3.96
C PRO A 477 1.30 -21.63 -3.29
N GLU A 478 2.18 -22.56 -2.89
CA GLU A 478 3.50 -22.24 -2.30
C GLU A 478 4.47 -21.58 -3.29
N LEU A 479 4.16 -21.58 -4.59
CA LEU A 479 4.93 -20.92 -5.65
C LEU A 479 4.35 -19.55 -6.04
N ASN A 480 3.26 -19.12 -5.41
CA ASN A 480 2.63 -17.82 -5.66
C ASN A 480 3.09 -16.80 -4.62
N ALA A 481 3.41 -15.58 -5.06
CA ALA A 481 3.61 -14.44 -4.17
C ALA A 481 3.05 -13.14 -4.77
N LEU A 482 2.63 -12.22 -3.90
CA LEU A 482 2.24 -10.86 -4.28
C LEU A 482 2.91 -9.90 -3.31
N TYR A 483 3.50 -8.84 -3.85
CA TYR A 483 4.12 -7.74 -3.10
C TYR A 483 3.59 -6.40 -3.62
N ASN A 484 3.52 -5.40 -2.76
CA ASN A 484 3.37 -3.99 -3.14
C ASN A 484 4.69 -3.30 -2.83
N LEU A 485 5.49 -2.98 -3.84
CA LEU A 485 6.83 -2.41 -3.66
C LEU A 485 6.82 -1.02 -3.01
N ASN A 486 5.67 -0.32 -3.01
CA ASN A 486 5.53 0.95 -2.30
C ASN A 486 5.49 0.76 -0.76
N ASP A 487 4.90 -0.34 -0.28
CA ASP A 487 4.78 -0.67 1.16
C ASP A 487 5.87 -1.65 1.65
N ASP A 488 6.45 -2.39 0.72
CA ASP A 488 7.41 -3.47 0.94
C ASP A 488 8.49 -3.51 -0.16
N PRO A 489 9.32 -2.45 -0.30
CA PRO A 489 10.34 -2.34 -1.35
C PRO A 489 11.47 -3.38 -1.26
N LEU A 490 11.50 -4.17 -0.19
CA LEU A 490 12.44 -5.27 0.04
C LEU A 490 11.75 -6.64 0.00
N GLU A 491 10.49 -6.72 -0.45
CA GLU A 491 9.78 -7.99 -0.78
C GLU A 491 9.81 -9.09 0.31
N MET A 492 9.75 -8.67 1.59
CA MET A 492 9.77 -9.56 2.76
C MET A 492 8.36 -10.05 3.16
N LYS A 493 7.28 -9.39 2.68
CA LYS A 493 5.89 -9.63 3.10
C LYS A 493 5.03 -10.19 1.97
N ASN A 494 5.19 -11.48 1.65
CA ASN A 494 4.31 -12.13 0.67
C ASN A 494 2.84 -12.08 1.11
N LEU A 495 2.03 -11.36 0.35
CA LEU A 495 0.61 -11.12 0.65
C LEU A 495 -0.29 -12.34 0.34
N LEU A 496 0.19 -13.36 -0.38
CA LEU A 496 -0.61 -14.53 -0.79
C LEU A 496 -0.42 -15.79 0.06
N GLY A 497 0.73 -15.96 0.71
CA GLY A 497 1.10 -17.24 1.34
C GLY A 497 0.37 -17.49 2.66
N THR A 498 1.05 -17.39 3.80
CA THR A 498 0.47 -17.60 5.13
C THR A 498 -0.33 -16.39 5.65
N ASN A 499 -0.44 -15.32 4.87
CA ASN A 499 -1.21 -14.12 5.24
C ASN A 499 -2.70 -14.48 5.45
N PRO A 500 -3.29 -14.20 6.65
CA PRO A 500 -4.70 -14.48 6.92
C PRO A 500 -5.62 -13.63 6.04
N ASN A 501 -5.23 -12.39 5.73
CA ASN A 501 -6.00 -11.43 4.96
C ASN A 501 -5.78 -11.56 3.45
N ARG A 502 -5.07 -12.59 2.95
CA ARG A 502 -4.68 -12.74 1.53
C ARG A 502 -5.80 -12.54 0.50
N PHE A 503 -7.05 -12.80 0.89
CA PHE A 503 -8.22 -12.63 0.02
C PHE A 503 -8.63 -11.18 -0.23
N SER A 504 -8.26 -10.22 0.63
CA SER A 504 -8.48 -8.80 0.36
C SER A 504 -7.78 -8.34 -0.93
N TYR A 505 -6.69 -9.02 -1.31
CA TYR A 505 -5.92 -8.73 -2.52
C TYR A 505 -6.43 -9.42 -3.79
N LYS A 506 -7.61 -10.07 -3.78
CA LYS A 506 -8.09 -10.81 -4.97
C LYS A 506 -8.22 -9.91 -6.20
N SER A 507 -8.68 -8.66 -6.05
CA SER A 507 -8.79 -7.76 -7.20
C SER A 507 -7.44 -7.43 -7.85
N GLN A 508 -6.38 -7.33 -7.06
CA GLN A 508 -5.00 -7.10 -7.50
C GLN A 508 -4.44 -8.37 -8.15
N VAL A 509 -4.67 -9.54 -7.56
CA VAL A 509 -4.29 -10.84 -8.15
C VAL A 509 -4.99 -11.04 -9.50
N ASP A 510 -6.31 -10.85 -9.57
CA ASP A 510 -7.08 -10.98 -10.82
C ASP A 510 -6.56 -10.01 -11.90
N ARG A 511 -6.23 -8.76 -11.52
CA ARG A 511 -5.66 -7.76 -12.44
C ARG A 511 -4.31 -8.20 -13.01
N LEU A 512 -3.36 -8.56 -12.15
CA LEU A 512 -2.00 -8.93 -12.57
C LEU A 512 -1.98 -10.28 -13.29
N GLN A 513 -2.86 -11.21 -12.92
CA GLN A 513 -3.11 -12.44 -13.65
C GLN A 513 -3.72 -12.16 -15.04
N GLY A 514 -4.60 -11.15 -15.14
CA GLY A 514 -5.12 -10.65 -16.41
C GLY A 514 -4.02 -10.15 -17.35
N TYR A 515 -3.11 -9.31 -16.86
CA TYR A 515 -1.95 -8.86 -17.63
C TYR A 515 -1.02 -10.01 -18.05
N LEU A 516 -0.80 -11.01 -17.18
CA LEU A 516 -0.04 -12.21 -17.57
C LEU A 516 -0.73 -13.00 -18.69
N VAL A 517 -2.06 -13.15 -18.63
CA VAL A 517 -2.83 -13.82 -19.71
C VAL A 517 -2.76 -13.02 -21.00
N GLU A 518 -2.91 -11.69 -20.95
CA GLU A 518 -2.78 -10.81 -22.12
C GLU A 518 -1.40 -10.95 -22.78
N TRP A 519 -0.33 -10.89 -21.99
CA TRP A 519 1.04 -11.08 -22.47
C TRP A 519 1.27 -12.47 -23.09
N LEU A 520 0.77 -13.53 -22.44
CA LEU A 520 0.86 -14.90 -22.97
C LEU A 520 0.02 -15.10 -24.26
N GLU A 521 -1.13 -14.43 -24.38
CA GLU A 521 -1.94 -14.45 -25.61
C GLU A 521 -1.25 -13.68 -26.74
N ASN A 522 -0.62 -12.54 -26.45
CA ASN A 522 0.13 -11.72 -27.41
C ASN A 522 1.42 -12.40 -27.92
N THR A 523 2.14 -13.11 -27.06
CA THR A 523 3.37 -13.87 -27.39
C THR A 523 3.09 -15.26 -27.97
N GLY A 524 1.81 -15.64 -28.14
CA GLY A 524 1.40 -16.92 -28.72
C GLY A 524 1.62 -18.14 -27.82
N SER A 525 1.85 -17.94 -26.51
CA SER A 525 2.15 -19.02 -25.56
C SER A 525 1.03 -20.04 -25.45
N SER A 526 1.42 -21.31 -25.38
CA SER A 526 0.51 -22.43 -25.13
C SER A 526 -0.14 -22.39 -23.73
N ARG A 527 0.41 -21.58 -22.82
CA ARG A 527 0.07 -21.53 -21.39
C ARG A 527 -0.95 -20.47 -21.01
N ALA A 528 -1.33 -19.58 -21.93
CA ALA A 528 -2.36 -18.57 -21.68
C ALA A 528 -3.62 -19.17 -21.04
N ASN A 529 -4.15 -20.26 -21.62
CA ASN A 529 -5.31 -20.98 -21.07
C ASN A 529 -5.05 -21.67 -19.72
N ILE A 530 -3.81 -22.01 -19.38
CA ILE A 530 -3.48 -22.61 -18.08
C ILE A 530 -3.52 -21.52 -16.99
N ILE A 531 -2.84 -20.39 -17.23
CA ILE A 531 -2.87 -19.25 -16.30
C ILE A 531 -4.28 -18.68 -16.17
N LYS A 532 -5.01 -18.51 -17.28
CA LYS A 532 -6.40 -17.99 -17.30
C LYS A 532 -7.40 -18.79 -16.45
N ASN A 533 -7.15 -20.09 -16.28
CA ASN A 533 -8.00 -20.99 -15.47
C ASN A 533 -7.35 -21.36 -14.13
N LYS A 534 -6.19 -20.80 -13.76
CA LYS A 534 -5.52 -21.07 -12.49
C LYS A 534 -6.16 -20.26 -11.37
N GLU A 535 -6.53 -20.90 -10.28
CA GLU A 535 -6.97 -20.21 -9.07
C GLU A 535 -5.74 -19.87 -8.20
N ILE A 536 -5.25 -18.62 -8.28
CA ILE A 536 -4.04 -18.18 -7.55
C ILE A 536 -4.32 -18.02 -6.05
N LEU A 537 -5.52 -17.54 -5.69
CA LEU A 537 -6.00 -17.39 -4.32
C LEU A 537 -7.15 -18.37 -4.05
N SER A 538 -6.91 -19.39 -3.23
CA SER A 538 -7.94 -20.33 -2.78
C SER A 538 -7.83 -20.64 -1.30
N SER A 539 -8.97 -20.98 -0.68
CA SER A 539 -9.05 -21.55 0.66
C SER A 539 -10.19 -22.55 0.71
N ASN A 540 -10.16 -23.40 1.73
CA ASN A 540 -11.21 -24.37 1.99
C ASN A 540 -12.19 -23.89 3.07
N SER A 541 -11.94 -22.80 3.81
CA SER A 541 -12.70 -22.41 5.01
C SER A 541 -13.37 -21.03 4.90
N ALA A 542 -14.42 -20.82 5.69
CA ALA A 542 -15.04 -19.52 5.97
C ALA A 542 -14.24 -18.70 7.00
N THR A 543 -14.61 -17.42 7.14
CA THR A 543 -14.15 -16.53 8.22
C THR A 543 -15.34 -15.82 8.84
N PHE A 544 -15.36 -15.66 10.17
CA PHE A 544 -16.35 -14.82 10.86
C PHE A 544 -16.03 -13.34 10.62
N ILE A 545 -17.05 -12.53 10.31
CA ILE A 545 -16.92 -11.07 10.11
C ILE A 545 -17.37 -10.31 11.36
N SER A 546 -18.62 -10.48 11.76
CA SER A 546 -19.24 -9.69 12.84
C SER A 546 -20.49 -10.36 13.40
N GLN A 547 -20.92 -9.94 14.60
CA GLN A 547 -22.26 -10.22 15.11
C GLN A 547 -22.78 -9.01 15.87
N SER A 548 -24.05 -8.65 15.65
CA SER A 548 -24.72 -7.54 16.34
C SER A 548 -25.85 -8.06 17.20
N VAL A 549 -25.71 -7.90 18.52
CA VAL A 549 -26.74 -8.15 19.53
C VAL A 549 -26.52 -7.16 20.69
N PRO A 550 -27.56 -6.45 21.16
CA PRO A 550 -27.43 -5.58 22.33
C PRO A 550 -27.04 -6.38 23.57
N HIS A 551 -26.12 -5.84 24.35
CA HIS A 551 -25.56 -6.52 25.53
C HIS A 551 -26.49 -6.52 26.75
N THR A 552 -27.43 -5.58 26.80
CA THR A 552 -28.50 -5.52 27.81
C THR A 552 -29.85 -5.55 27.11
N LEU A 553 -30.74 -6.42 27.57
CA LEU A 553 -31.98 -6.77 26.87
C LEU A 553 -33.16 -6.83 27.85
N SER A 554 -34.31 -6.25 27.49
CA SER A 554 -35.52 -6.32 28.32
C SER A 554 -36.14 -7.73 28.33
N LEU A 555 -36.76 -8.16 29.44
CA LEU A 555 -37.44 -9.47 29.53
C LEU A 555 -38.52 -9.65 28.46
N ASP A 556 -38.64 -10.86 27.93
CA ASP A 556 -39.70 -11.27 26.99
C ASP A 556 -39.83 -10.35 25.75
N THR A 557 -38.73 -9.70 25.35
CA THR A 557 -38.66 -8.88 24.13
C THR A 557 -38.10 -9.65 22.95
N THR A 558 -38.54 -9.24 21.76
CA THR A 558 -38.13 -9.81 20.48
C THR A 558 -37.34 -8.77 19.70
N LEU A 559 -36.19 -9.17 19.16
CA LEU A 559 -35.31 -8.31 18.37
C LEU A 559 -34.60 -9.10 17.27
N ASN A 560 -34.21 -8.40 16.20
CA ASN A 560 -33.34 -8.96 15.18
C ASN A 560 -31.88 -8.85 15.61
N VAL A 561 -31.12 -9.90 15.33
CA VAL A 561 -29.66 -9.93 15.43
C VAL A 561 -29.07 -10.36 14.10
N HIS A 562 -27.90 -9.82 13.77
CA HIS A 562 -27.24 -10.09 12.50
C HIS A 562 -25.89 -10.75 12.76
N ILE A 563 -25.57 -11.82 12.03
CA ILE A 563 -24.32 -12.57 12.20
C ILE A 563 -23.70 -12.81 10.81
N SER A 564 -22.51 -12.28 10.60
CA SER A 564 -21.88 -12.16 9.28
C SER A 564 -20.66 -13.06 9.14
N PHE A 565 -20.52 -13.74 7.99
CA PHE A 565 -19.36 -14.56 7.65
C PHE A 565 -18.93 -14.29 6.20
N GLN A 566 -17.64 -14.39 5.91
CA GLN A 566 -17.09 -14.31 4.56
C GLN A 566 -16.91 -15.71 3.97
N ASN A 567 -17.36 -15.90 2.74
CA ASN A 567 -17.03 -17.07 1.96
C ASN A 567 -15.60 -16.99 1.42
N ASN A 568 -14.61 -17.26 2.27
CA ASN A 568 -13.22 -17.39 1.84
C ASN A 568 -12.92 -18.76 1.21
N THR A 569 -13.93 -19.48 0.68
CA THR A 569 -13.71 -20.72 -0.08
C THR A 569 -13.68 -20.46 -1.58
N GLY A 570 -12.94 -21.27 -2.35
CA GLY A 570 -12.93 -21.23 -3.82
C GLY A 570 -14.22 -21.72 -4.48
N GLN A 571 -15.33 -21.84 -3.74
CA GLN A 571 -16.59 -22.41 -4.20
C GLN A 571 -17.77 -21.56 -3.73
N THR A 572 -18.77 -21.36 -4.59
CA THR A 572 -20.05 -20.78 -4.18
C THR A 572 -20.68 -21.63 -3.07
N TRP A 573 -21.03 -21.03 -1.94
CA TRP A 573 -21.92 -21.69 -1.00
C TRP A 573 -23.32 -21.73 -1.59
N LYS A 574 -23.86 -22.93 -1.81
CA LYS A 574 -25.20 -23.09 -2.37
C LYS A 574 -26.29 -22.99 -1.32
N LYS A 575 -27.38 -22.30 -1.66
CA LYS A 575 -28.53 -22.11 -0.77
C LYS A 575 -29.17 -23.43 -0.34
N GLY A 576 -29.71 -23.43 0.87
CA GLY A 576 -30.36 -24.59 1.49
C GLY A 576 -29.48 -25.31 2.53
N ASN A 577 -29.56 -26.64 2.56
CA ASN A 577 -29.18 -27.44 3.73
C ASN A 577 -27.67 -27.59 3.99
N GLU A 578 -26.78 -27.20 3.08
CA GLU A 578 -25.35 -27.57 3.14
C GLU A 578 -24.55 -26.69 4.10
N ILE A 579 -24.72 -25.37 3.99
CA ILE A 579 -24.22 -24.39 4.97
C ILE A 579 -25.37 -24.01 5.90
N GLN A 580 -25.10 -24.00 7.20
CA GLN A 580 -26.06 -23.58 8.21
C GLN A 580 -25.33 -22.93 9.39
N LEU A 581 -25.95 -21.90 9.97
CA LEU A 581 -25.52 -21.29 11.21
C LEU A 581 -26.33 -21.92 12.37
N LYS A 582 -25.64 -22.52 13.34
CA LYS A 582 -26.22 -23.28 14.47
C LYS A 582 -26.05 -22.55 15.80
N ASN A 583 -27.09 -22.55 16.62
CA ASN A 583 -27.03 -22.07 18.00
C ASN A 583 -26.30 -23.11 18.86
N MET A 584 -25.29 -22.68 19.63
CA MET A 584 -24.43 -23.57 20.42
C MET A 584 -24.68 -23.50 21.92
N THR A 585 -25.19 -22.38 22.46
CA THR A 585 -25.15 -22.09 23.90
C THR A 585 -26.47 -22.30 24.62
N ASN A 586 -27.62 -21.96 24.01
CA ASN A 586 -28.94 -22.33 24.56
C ASN A 586 -30.11 -21.99 23.63
N THR A 587 -31.19 -22.79 23.69
CA THR A 587 -32.46 -22.49 23.01
C THR A 587 -33.29 -21.39 23.68
N TYR A 588 -32.77 -20.72 24.71
CA TYR A 588 -33.46 -19.60 25.36
C TYR A 588 -33.50 -18.34 24.49
N TRP A 589 -32.53 -18.17 23.58
CA TRP A 589 -32.48 -17.02 22.67
C TRP A 589 -33.45 -17.13 21.51
N THR A 590 -33.76 -18.35 21.06
CA THR A 590 -34.57 -18.55 19.88
C THR A 590 -35.09 -19.98 19.85
N ASN A 591 -36.30 -20.14 19.30
CA ASN A 591 -36.86 -21.45 19.00
C ASN A 591 -36.17 -22.14 17.80
N LEU A 592 -35.22 -21.47 17.15
CA LEU A 592 -34.43 -21.98 16.02
C LEU A 592 -33.17 -22.72 16.49
N THR A 593 -32.99 -23.97 16.04
CA THR A 593 -31.76 -24.74 16.27
C THR A 593 -30.69 -24.48 15.20
N SER A 594 -31.09 -24.03 14.01
CA SER A 594 -30.21 -23.59 12.94
C SER A 594 -30.95 -22.72 11.92
N ILE A 595 -30.25 -21.77 11.31
CA ILE A 595 -30.70 -21.01 10.13
C ILE A 595 -29.83 -21.40 8.91
N GLN A 596 -30.40 -21.31 7.70
CA GLN A 596 -29.79 -21.75 6.44
C GLN A 596 -29.42 -20.56 5.54
N LEU A 597 -28.64 -20.80 4.50
CA LEU A 597 -28.48 -19.84 3.41
C LEU A 597 -29.77 -19.73 2.59
N GLU A 598 -30.27 -18.51 2.42
CA GLU A 598 -31.45 -18.21 1.60
C GLU A 598 -31.09 -17.99 0.12
N GLU A 599 -29.87 -17.51 -0.14
CA GLU A 599 -29.28 -17.29 -1.45
C GLU A 599 -27.90 -17.95 -1.59
N ASP A 600 -27.40 -18.00 -2.82
CA ASP A 600 -26.04 -18.48 -3.11
C ASP A 600 -25.04 -17.39 -2.74
N VAL A 601 -23.93 -17.77 -2.09
CA VAL A 601 -22.88 -16.82 -1.64
C VAL A 601 -21.60 -17.15 -2.38
N GLU A 602 -21.18 -16.26 -3.28
CA GLU A 602 -20.00 -16.47 -4.12
C GLU A 602 -18.69 -16.34 -3.33
N PRO A 603 -17.55 -16.84 -3.85
CA PRO A 603 -16.23 -16.61 -3.26
C PRO A 603 -15.99 -15.13 -2.94
N LEU A 604 -15.48 -14.90 -1.73
CA LEU A 604 -15.23 -13.64 -1.03
C LEU A 604 -16.44 -12.80 -0.66
N GLN A 605 -17.65 -13.21 -1.03
CA GLN A 605 -18.87 -12.52 -0.62
C GLN A 605 -19.10 -12.72 0.90
N GLY A 606 -19.39 -11.62 1.58
CA GLY A 606 -19.94 -11.65 2.93
C GLY A 606 -21.41 -12.02 2.92
N TYR A 607 -21.84 -12.88 3.84
CA TYR A 607 -23.25 -13.19 4.05
C TYR A 607 -23.65 -12.96 5.50
N THR A 608 -24.76 -12.26 5.67
CA THR A 608 -25.31 -11.85 6.97
C THR A 608 -26.56 -12.66 7.27
N PHE A 609 -26.44 -13.63 8.17
CA PHE A 609 -27.59 -14.31 8.75
C PHE A 609 -28.35 -13.32 9.63
N THR A 610 -29.54 -12.91 9.20
CA THR A 610 -30.47 -12.15 10.04
C THR A 610 -31.40 -13.15 10.72
N LEU A 611 -31.51 -13.08 12.04
CA LEU A 611 -32.38 -13.97 12.80
C LEU A 611 -33.05 -13.24 13.96
N GLU A 612 -34.31 -13.61 14.21
CA GLU A 612 -35.09 -13.09 15.32
C GLU A 612 -34.77 -13.88 16.60
N ILE A 613 -34.42 -13.16 17.67
CA ILE A 613 -34.27 -13.72 19.01
C ILE A 613 -35.38 -13.21 19.92
N THR A 614 -35.83 -14.09 20.82
CA THR A 614 -36.68 -13.74 21.96
C THR A 614 -35.84 -13.88 23.21
N THR A 615 -35.80 -12.84 24.03
CA THR A 615 -35.03 -12.83 25.27
C THR A 615 -35.65 -13.75 26.32
N PRO A 616 -34.85 -14.41 27.19
CA PRO A 616 -35.35 -15.16 28.33
C PRO A 616 -36.41 -14.42 29.19
N THR A 617 -37.38 -15.16 29.70
CA THR A 617 -38.44 -14.65 30.60
C THR A 617 -38.01 -14.54 32.07
N LYS A 618 -36.74 -14.82 32.37
CA LYS A 618 -36.12 -14.71 33.69
C LYS A 618 -34.91 -13.79 33.57
N SER A 619 -34.69 -12.94 34.58
CA SER A 619 -33.50 -12.10 34.61
C SER A 619 -32.22 -12.88 34.93
N GLY A 620 -31.10 -12.37 34.42
CA GLY A 620 -29.75 -12.90 34.65
C GLY A 620 -28.85 -12.81 33.41
N GLU A 621 -27.67 -13.41 33.54
CA GLU A 621 -26.64 -13.47 32.49
C GLU A 621 -26.74 -14.73 31.64
N TYR A 622 -26.68 -14.57 30.32
CA TYR A 622 -26.86 -15.65 29.35
C TYR A 622 -25.78 -15.66 28.26
N ASP A 623 -25.29 -16.85 27.91
CA ASP A 623 -24.26 -17.02 26.87
C ASP A 623 -24.87 -17.03 25.46
N PHE A 624 -24.36 -16.21 24.54
CA PHE A 624 -24.77 -16.13 23.14
C PHE A 624 -23.59 -16.49 22.22
N GLN A 625 -23.68 -17.62 21.51
CA GLN A 625 -22.66 -18.05 20.53
C GLN A 625 -23.28 -18.92 19.44
N TRP A 626 -22.80 -18.73 18.21
CA TRP A 626 -23.24 -19.46 17.03
C TRP A 626 -22.08 -20.13 16.31
N LYS A 627 -22.40 -21.09 15.43
CA LYS A 627 -21.41 -21.89 14.69
C LYS A 627 -21.84 -22.09 13.24
N LEU A 628 -21.05 -21.57 12.30
CA LEU A 628 -21.20 -21.88 10.89
C LEU A 628 -20.66 -23.29 10.64
N THR A 629 -21.50 -24.14 10.06
CA THR A 629 -21.17 -25.56 9.80
C THR A 629 -21.46 -25.91 8.36
N ASN A 630 -20.61 -26.75 7.78
CA ASN A 630 -20.77 -27.30 6.44
C ASN A 630 -21.04 -28.82 6.53
N LYS A 631 -22.07 -29.31 5.83
CA LYS A 631 -22.46 -30.74 5.83
C LYS A 631 -21.80 -31.59 4.74
N THR A 632 -21.15 -30.98 3.74
CA THR A 632 -20.77 -31.62 2.46
C THR A 632 -19.29 -31.50 2.10
N SER A 633 -18.48 -30.71 2.81
CA SER A 633 -17.05 -30.51 2.50
C SER A 633 -16.13 -30.62 3.74
N ASN A 634 -14.82 -30.53 3.50
CA ASN A 634 -13.76 -30.97 4.42
C ASN A 634 -13.16 -29.86 5.32
N TRP A 635 -13.84 -28.73 5.55
CA TRP A 635 -13.36 -27.68 6.47
C TRP A 635 -14.00 -27.76 7.85
N ASN A 636 -13.25 -27.31 8.85
CA ASN A 636 -13.70 -27.29 10.24
C ASN A 636 -14.77 -26.21 10.46
N ASP A 637 -15.77 -26.52 11.29
CA ASP A 637 -16.78 -25.55 11.70
C ASP A 637 -16.15 -24.23 12.23
N VAL A 638 -16.74 -23.08 11.89
CA VAL A 638 -16.27 -21.76 12.33
C VAL A 638 -17.25 -21.21 13.38
N LEU A 639 -16.73 -20.89 14.56
CA LEU A 639 -17.49 -20.33 15.69
C LEU A 639 -17.52 -18.80 15.62
N THR A 640 -18.62 -18.20 16.07
CA THR A 640 -18.63 -16.79 16.47
C THR A 640 -17.98 -16.61 17.86
N PRO A 641 -17.54 -15.40 18.24
CA PRO A 641 -17.16 -15.10 19.61
C PRO A 641 -18.30 -15.41 20.58
N LYS A 642 -17.96 -15.93 21.76
CA LYS A 642 -18.92 -16.16 22.84
C LYS A 642 -19.21 -14.83 23.55
N MET A 643 -20.43 -14.32 23.41
CA MET A 643 -20.88 -13.12 24.13
C MET A 643 -21.64 -13.51 25.41
N ARG A 644 -21.63 -12.63 26.41
CA ARG A 644 -22.47 -12.74 27.60
C ARG A 644 -23.40 -11.53 27.66
N LEU A 645 -24.69 -11.81 27.72
CA LEU A 645 -25.77 -10.84 27.57
C LEU A 645 -26.62 -10.81 28.84
N SER A 646 -26.86 -9.60 29.34
CA SER A 646 -27.69 -9.30 30.51
C SER A 646 -29.15 -9.19 30.09
N VAL A 647 -30.05 -9.88 30.81
CA VAL A 647 -31.48 -9.93 30.48
C VAL A 647 -32.33 -9.47 31.67
N GLY A 648 -33.23 -8.53 31.44
CA GLY A 648 -34.19 -7.96 32.40
C GLY A 648 -33.63 -6.90 33.35
N GLU A 649 -34.37 -6.64 34.42
CA GLU A 649 -33.87 -5.90 35.60
C GLU A 649 -32.85 -6.77 36.37
N ASN A 650 -31.72 -7.07 35.72
CA ASN A 650 -30.47 -7.03 36.44
C ASN A 650 -30.29 -5.57 36.87
N THR A 651 -30.19 -5.32 38.18
CA THR A 651 -29.53 -4.11 38.65
C THR A 651 -28.11 -4.17 38.10
N ILE A 652 -27.85 -3.46 37.01
CA ILE A 652 -26.49 -3.13 36.62
C ILE A 652 -25.92 -2.41 37.84
N ASP A 653 -24.94 -3.02 38.51
CA ASP A 653 -24.18 -2.32 39.53
C ASP A 653 -23.58 -1.12 38.80
N GLU A 654 -23.96 0.11 39.20
CA GLU A 654 -23.57 1.31 38.47
C GLU A 654 -22.03 1.45 38.41
N ASN A 655 -21.33 0.77 39.32
CA ASN A 655 -19.88 0.63 39.40
C ASN A 655 -19.26 -0.41 38.44
N GLN A 656 -20.03 -1.16 37.66
CA GLN A 656 -19.51 -2.26 36.83
C GLN A 656 -18.79 -1.78 35.56
N LEU A 657 -17.60 -2.34 35.29
CA LEU A 657 -16.78 -2.01 34.10
C LEU A 657 -17.32 -2.53 32.76
N THR A 658 -18.17 -3.55 32.74
CA THR A 658 -18.57 -4.18 31.46
C THR A 658 -19.31 -3.17 30.60
N TYR A 659 -18.83 -2.96 29.36
CA TYR A 659 -19.28 -1.93 28.42
C TYR A 659 -18.96 -0.48 28.85
N LYS A 660 -17.90 -0.30 29.66
CA LYS A 660 -17.39 1.01 30.06
C LYS A 660 -16.00 1.30 29.51
N MET A 661 -15.80 2.57 29.16
CA MET A 661 -14.52 3.17 28.83
C MET A 661 -13.98 3.93 30.04
N MET A 662 -12.73 3.66 30.40
CA MET A 662 -12.01 4.34 31.46
C MET A 662 -10.81 5.07 30.86
N MET A 663 -10.40 6.19 31.46
CA MET A 663 -9.18 6.91 31.03
C MET A 663 -8.11 6.88 32.11
N GLY A 664 -6.82 6.90 31.73
CA GLY A 664 -5.74 7.17 32.68
C GLY A 664 -5.85 8.58 33.28
N TYR A 665 -5.52 8.76 34.56
CA TYR A 665 -5.46 10.08 35.19
C TYR A 665 -4.28 10.15 36.17
N GLN A 666 -3.30 11.00 35.90
CA GLN A 666 -2.04 11.03 36.64
C GLN A 666 -2.01 12.03 37.79
N GLY A 667 -2.55 13.22 37.55
CA GLY A 667 -2.39 14.36 38.45
C GLY A 667 -0.91 14.72 38.68
N TRP A 668 -0.11 14.81 37.62
CA TRP A 668 1.35 14.98 37.71
C TRP A 668 1.84 16.42 37.67
N PHE A 669 1.04 17.31 37.11
CA PHE A 669 1.44 18.67 36.73
C PHE A 669 1.27 19.63 37.92
N LEU A 670 2.39 19.99 38.58
CA LEU A 670 2.34 20.85 39.78
C LEU A 670 2.74 22.29 39.50
N ALA A 671 1.94 23.19 40.05
CA ALA A 671 2.12 24.64 40.07
C ALA A 671 3.38 25.10 40.86
N LYS A 672 3.96 26.24 40.49
CA LYS A 672 4.61 27.11 41.49
C LYS A 672 3.50 27.82 42.28
N GLU A 673 3.68 27.99 43.59
CA GLU A 673 2.72 28.63 44.51
C GLU A 673 1.38 27.89 44.75
N ASP A 674 1.18 26.67 44.22
CA ASP A 674 -0.03 25.84 44.33
C ASP A 674 -0.33 25.18 45.69
N ASN A 675 0.35 25.63 46.75
CA ASN A 675 0.24 25.07 48.09
C ASN A 675 0.56 23.56 48.26
N SER A 676 1.06 22.86 47.23
CA SER A 676 1.51 21.45 47.31
C SER A 676 2.69 21.20 48.28
N GLY A 677 3.33 22.27 48.74
CA GLY A 677 4.54 22.22 49.57
C GLY A 677 5.84 21.95 48.79
N PHE A 678 5.78 21.88 47.46
CA PHE A 678 6.96 21.90 46.58
C PHE A 678 7.37 23.31 46.14
N ASN A 679 6.40 24.17 45.81
CA ASN A 679 6.61 25.52 45.29
C ASN A 679 7.57 25.55 44.08
N LYS A 680 7.31 24.67 43.11
CA LYS A 680 8.15 24.39 41.93
C LYS A 680 7.25 23.90 40.82
N TRP A 681 7.56 24.26 39.59
CA TRP A 681 7.00 23.59 38.42
C TRP A 681 7.43 22.12 38.44
N LYS A 682 6.48 21.17 38.32
CA LYS A 682 6.79 19.77 38.05
C LYS A 682 6.01 19.26 36.85
N HIS A 683 6.67 18.41 36.05
CA HIS A 683 6.18 17.83 34.79
C HIS A 683 5.84 18.85 33.67
N TRP A 684 5.41 20.08 34.00
CA TRP A 684 5.22 21.17 33.03
C TRP A 684 6.50 21.59 32.27
N PHE A 685 7.65 21.63 32.94
CA PHE A 685 8.88 22.18 32.35
C PHE A 685 10.08 21.27 32.63
N THR A 686 11.03 21.25 31.70
CA THR A 686 12.36 20.62 31.88
C THR A 686 13.18 21.28 33.01
N SER A 687 12.79 22.48 33.43
CA SER A 687 13.28 23.18 34.61
C SER A 687 12.22 23.20 35.71
N ASN A 688 12.59 22.88 36.95
CA ASN A 688 11.68 23.00 38.10
C ASN A 688 11.46 24.45 38.58
N GLU A 689 12.15 25.43 37.98
CA GLU A 689 12.21 26.83 38.45
C GLU A 689 11.79 27.87 37.41
N LEU A 690 11.92 27.54 36.12
CA LEU A 690 11.73 28.45 34.97
C LEU A 690 10.57 27.94 34.12
N SER A 691 9.73 28.85 33.63
CA SER A 691 8.50 28.53 32.88
C SER A 691 8.45 29.18 31.49
N SER A 692 9.61 29.48 30.91
CA SER A 692 9.74 30.04 29.57
C SER A 692 9.73 28.97 28.46
N ALA A 693 9.49 29.39 27.22
CA ALA A 693 9.41 28.50 26.06
C ALA A 693 10.66 27.62 25.85
N ASP A 694 11.85 28.14 26.17
CA ASP A 694 13.12 27.38 26.10
C ASP A 694 13.10 26.10 26.97
N HIS A 695 12.29 26.10 28.04
CA HIS A 695 12.22 25.03 29.02
C HIS A 695 10.95 24.17 28.94
N LEU A 696 10.11 24.33 27.91
CA LEU A 696 8.88 23.53 27.72
C LEU A 696 9.15 22.03 27.97
N GLY A 697 8.29 21.43 28.78
CA GLY A 697 8.21 19.99 29.01
C GLY A 697 6.95 19.37 28.42
N PHE A 698 6.09 20.16 27.76
CA PHE A 698 4.84 19.67 27.18
C PHE A 698 4.70 20.00 25.70
N ASP A 699 4.03 19.10 24.97
CA ASP A 699 3.76 19.23 23.53
C ASP A 699 2.32 19.71 23.27
N TYR A 700 1.49 19.84 24.30
CA TYR A 700 0.04 20.10 24.20
C TYR A 700 -0.38 21.17 25.20
N TYR A 701 -1.04 22.26 24.75
CA TYR A 701 -1.48 23.34 25.63
C TYR A 701 -2.99 23.26 25.91
N PRO A 702 -3.40 23.13 27.19
CA PRO A 702 -4.81 23.04 27.56
C PRO A 702 -5.56 24.36 27.29
N ASP A 703 -6.87 24.27 27.05
CA ASP A 703 -7.72 25.47 27.01
C ASP A 703 -7.96 25.97 28.44
N MET A 704 -7.27 27.05 28.79
CA MET A 704 -7.30 27.62 30.13
C MET A 704 -8.56 28.44 30.45
N SER A 705 -9.46 28.68 29.48
CA SER A 705 -10.59 29.62 29.61
C SER A 705 -11.66 29.20 30.64
N GLU A 706 -11.75 27.91 30.98
CA GLU A 706 -12.69 27.39 31.98
C GLU A 706 -12.07 27.13 33.37
N TYR A 707 -10.76 27.28 33.54
CA TYR A 707 -10.10 27.05 34.83
C TYR A 707 -10.21 28.29 35.72
N THR A 708 -10.45 28.07 37.03
CA THR A 708 -10.62 29.17 38.00
C THR A 708 -9.32 29.54 38.71
N ASP A 709 -8.56 28.54 39.15
CA ASP A 709 -7.24 28.71 39.74
C ASP A 709 -6.20 28.43 38.65
N THR A 710 -5.37 29.43 38.33
CA THR A 710 -4.39 29.37 37.25
C THR A 710 -3.10 30.08 37.66
N TYR A 711 -1.97 29.62 37.11
CA TYR A 711 -0.62 30.04 37.50
C TYR A 711 0.10 30.65 36.29
N GLU A 712 0.54 31.90 36.39
CA GLU A 712 1.26 32.60 35.33
C GLU A 712 2.61 31.94 34.99
N VAL A 713 2.97 31.94 33.71
CA VAL A 713 4.25 31.43 33.19
C VAL A 713 5.04 32.53 32.45
N ASP A 714 6.34 32.33 32.26
CA ASP A 714 7.24 33.27 31.57
C ASP A 714 7.06 33.23 30.02
N MET A 715 5.82 33.30 29.55
CA MET A 715 5.40 33.35 28.14
C MET A 715 4.18 34.26 27.99
N THR A 716 3.93 34.81 26.79
CA THR A 716 2.88 35.80 26.56
C THR A 716 1.82 35.34 25.56
N MET A 717 0.56 35.61 25.86
CA MET A 717 -0.56 35.42 24.94
C MET A 717 -0.57 36.55 23.89
N LYS A 718 -1.23 36.32 22.74
CA LYS A 718 -1.28 37.27 21.61
C LYS A 718 -1.83 38.67 21.96
N ASN A 719 -2.62 38.79 23.03
CA ASN A 719 -3.16 40.04 23.55
C ASN A 719 -2.18 40.81 24.48
N GLY A 720 -1.04 40.20 24.84
CA GLY A 720 -0.03 40.77 25.75
C GLY A 720 -0.22 40.41 27.23
N GLU A 721 -1.18 39.54 27.56
CA GLU A 721 -1.35 38.98 28.91
C GLU A 721 -0.36 37.80 29.13
N SER A 722 -0.03 37.50 30.39
CA SER A 722 0.74 36.31 30.75
C SER A 722 -0.02 35.06 30.32
N ALA A 723 0.66 34.09 29.73
CA ALA A 723 0.12 32.74 29.60
C ALA A 723 -0.02 32.10 30.99
N THR A 724 -0.92 31.12 31.14
CA THR A 724 -1.22 30.47 32.43
C THR A 724 -1.36 28.96 32.28
N LEU A 725 -1.15 28.21 33.36
CA LEU A 725 -1.34 26.76 33.44
C LEU A 725 -2.09 26.39 34.72
N PHE A 726 -2.66 25.17 34.80
CA PHE A 726 -3.30 24.65 36.01
C PHE A 726 -2.31 23.90 36.93
N SER A 727 -2.71 23.62 38.16
CA SER A 727 -2.06 22.59 39.00
C SER A 727 -3.00 21.42 39.27
N SER A 728 -2.51 20.19 39.06
CA SER A 728 -3.21 18.96 39.41
C SER A 728 -3.46 18.79 40.91
N HIS A 729 -2.73 19.51 41.77
CA HIS A 729 -2.95 19.52 43.22
C HIS A 729 -4.23 20.25 43.62
N ASP A 730 -4.74 21.16 42.79
CA ASP A 730 -5.92 21.94 43.13
C ASP A 730 -7.22 21.16 42.90
N LEU A 731 -8.15 21.33 43.86
CA LEU A 731 -9.47 20.72 43.78
C LEU A 731 -10.24 21.26 42.57
N SER A 732 -10.13 22.55 42.25
CA SER A 732 -10.82 23.20 41.13
C SER A 732 -10.47 22.57 39.77
N THR A 733 -9.20 22.27 39.53
CA THR A 733 -8.72 21.48 38.37
C THR A 733 -9.43 20.13 38.30
N THR A 734 -9.39 19.35 39.38
CA THR A 734 -10.00 18.00 39.39
C THR A 734 -11.54 18.06 39.23
N MET A 735 -12.19 19.04 39.86
CA MET A 735 -13.63 19.29 39.69
C MET A 735 -13.98 19.64 38.24
N LYS A 736 -13.21 20.52 37.58
CA LYS A 736 -13.41 20.88 36.15
C LYS A 736 -13.23 19.66 35.23
N HIS A 737 -12.21 18.83 35.47
CA HIS A 737 -12.00 17.60 34.71
C HIS A 737 -13.20 16.63 34.83
N PHE A 738 -13.71 16.43 36.05
CA PHE A 738 -14.87 15.58 36.31
C PHE A 738 -16.20 16.19 35.84
N GLU A 739 -16.32 17.52 35.81
CA GLU A 739 -17.42 18.24 35.18
C GLU A 739 -17.48 17.94 33.69
N TRP A 740 -16.35 18.02 32.98
CA TRP A 740 -16.27 17.61 31.58
C TRP A 740 -16.62 16.13 31.41
N MET A 741 -16.05 15.22 32.21
CA MET A 741 -16.40 13.80 32.13
C MET A 741 -17.91 13.55 32.26
N LYS A 742 -18.60 14.28 33.15
CA LYS A 742 -20.06 14.23 33.27
C LYS A 742 -20.77 14.80 32.04
N THR A 743 -20.31 15.92 31.50
CA THR A 743 -20.92 16.60 30.34
C THR A 743 -20.86 15.75 29.07
N TYR A 744 -19.78 14.98 28.87
CA TYR A 744 -19.58 14.16 27.68
C TYR A 744 -19.79 12.64 27.92
N ASP A 745 -20.54 12.28 28.97
CA ASP A 745 -20.83 10.90 29.43
C ASP A 745 -19.64 9.93 29.49
N ILE A 746 -18.45 10.44 29.82
CA ILE A 746 -17.28 9.60 30.12
C ILE A 746 -17.55 8.91 31.46
N TYR A 747 -17.31 7.59 31.55
CA TYR A 747 -17.71 6.81 32.73
C TYR A 747 -16.85 7.09 33.98
N GLY A 748 -15.52 7.14 33.83
CA GLY A 748 -14.60 7.31 34.95
C GLY A 748 -13.11 7.22 34.58
N VAL A 749 -12.25 7.24 35.61
CA VAL A 749 -10.78 7.23 35.45
C VAL A 749 -10.03 6.23 36.34
N TYR A 750 -8.89 5.77 35.84
CA TYR A 750 -7.87 5.09 36.62
C TYR A 750 -6.89 6.13 37.18
N LEU A 751 -7.04 6.47 38.46
CA LEU A 751 -6.11 7.36 39.16
C LEU A 751 -4.77 6.64 39.37
N GLN A 752 -3.72 7.11 38.71
CA GLN A 752 -2.42 6.48 38.73
C GLN A 752 -1.60 6.85 39.98
N ARG A 753 -1.24 5.84 40.79
CA ARG A 753 -0.32 5.93 41.94
C ARG A 753 1.01 5.29 41.57
N PHE A 754 1.99 6.12 41.26
CA PHE A 754 3.34 5.66 40.94
C PHE A 754 4.09 5.27 42.20
N LEU A 755 4.51 4.00 42.29
CA LEU A 755 4.97 3.40 43.54
C LEU A 755 6.32 3.96 44.04
N ASN A 756 7.24 4.28 43.12
CA ASN A 756 8.55 4.85 43.47
C ASN A 756 8.43 6.25 44.14
N PRO A 757 7.69 7.23 43.59
CA PRO A 757 7.40 8.51 44.27
C PRO A 757 6.80 8.43 45.68
N LEU A 758 6.04 7.40 46.03
CA LEU A 758 5.39 7.29 47.36
C LEU A 758 6.40 7.14 48.51
N SER A 759 7.67 6.84 48.21
CA SER A 759 8.75 6.84 49.21
C SER A 759 9.16 8.23 49.69
N ASP A 760 8.84 9.30 48.96
CA ASP A 760 9.07 10.69 49.39
C ASP A 760 7.85 11.20 50.20
N PRO A 761 8.01 11.65 51.46
CA PRO A 761 6.88 12.05 52.29
C PRO A 761 6.05 13.23 51.77
N LYS A 762 6.62 14.10 50.91
CA LYS A 762 5.86 15.21 50.30
C LYS A 762 5.05 14.70 49.11
N MET A 763 5.64 13.86 48.25
CA MET A 763 4.92 13.22 47.16
C MET A 763 3.81 12.30 47.67
N PHE A 764 4.06 11.56 48.76
CA PHE A 764 3.04 10.76 49.43
C PHE A 764 1.84 11.61 49.86
N LYS A 765 2.09 12.76 50.51
CA LYS A 765 1.03 13.72 50.86
C LYS A 765 0.28 14.19 49.61
N VAL A 766 0.98 14.71 48.59
CA VAL A 766 0.36 15.23 47.35
C VAL A 766 -0.47 14.17 46.62
N ARG A 767 0.00 12.92 46.56
CA ARG A 767 -0.77 11.81 45.94
C ARG A 767 -2.04 11.47 46.73
N ASN A 768 -2.03 11.66 48.05
CA ASN A 768 -3.22 11.49 48.89
C ASN A 768 -4.15 12.71 48.85
N ASP A 769 -3.62 13.93 48.70
CA ASP A 769 -4.41 15.14 48.46
C ASP A 769 -5.18 15.03 47.13
N ILE A 770 -4.52 14.56 46.06
CA ILE A 770 -5.13 14.31 44.75
C ILE A 770 -6.16 13.18 44.82
N LEU A 771 -5.92 12.13 45.61
CA LEU A 771 -6.92 11.07 45.87
C LEU A 771 -8.18 11.64 46.53
N GLU A 772 -8.07 12.52 47.51
CA GLU A 772 -9.22 13.20 48.12
C GLU A 772 -9.93 14.14 47.13
N ASN A 773 -9.19 14.86 46.28
CA ASN A 773 -9.78 15.68 45.22
C ASN A 773 -10.60 14.82 44.23
N VAL A 774 -10.06 13.66 43.82
CA VAL A 774 -10.75 12.71 42.94
C VAL A 774 -11.99 12.14 43.60
N LYS A 775 -11.95 11.78 44.90
CA LYS A 775 -13.13 11.31 45.64
C LYS A 775 -14.25 12.36 45.66
N GLU A 776 -13.94 13.61 46.02
CA GLU A 776 -14.93 14.68 46.11
C GLU A 776 -15.50 15.06 44.73
N ALA A 777 -14.65 15.11 43.70
CA ALA A 777 -15.07 15.37 42.32
C ALA A 777 -15.91 14.22 41.74
N SER A 778 -15.48 12.97 41.94
CA SER A 778 -16.21 11.74 41.59
C SER A 778 -17.63 11.75 42.16
N LYS A 779 -17.76 12.03 43.45
CA LYS A 779 -19.03 12.13 44.16
C LYS A 779 -19.89 13.30 43.67
N THR A 780 -19.31 14.48 43.47
CA THR A 780 -20.04 15.68 43.01
C THR A 780 -20.58 15.49 41.58
N HIS A 781 -19.77 14.93 40.69
CA HIS A 781 -20.11 14.80 39.28
C HIS A 781 -20.73 13.44 38.92
N GLN A 782 -20.81 12.50 39.87
CA GLN A 782 -21.36 11.14 39.68
C GLN A 782 -20.62 10.39 38.56
N ARG A 783 -19.28 10.40 38.65
CA ARG A 783 -18.34 9.74 37.73
C ARG A 783 -17.44 8.81 38.53
N HIS A 784 -16.99 7.71 37.94
CA HIS A 784 -16.35 6.62 38.68
C HIS A 784 -14.83 6.76 38.74
N PHE A 785 -14.21 6.08 39.70
CA PHE A 785 -12.75 5.96 39.73
C PHE A 785 -12.28 4.60 40.26
N ALA A 786 -11.07 4.21 39.84
CA ALA A 786 -10.32 3.10 40.40
C ALA A 786 -8.87 3.54 40.60
N VAL A 787 -8.14 2.90 41.53
CA VAL A 787 -6.71 3.11 41.68
C VAL A 787 -5.93 2.20 40.73
N MET A 788 -4.97 2.76 40.01
CA MET A 788 -4.00 2.01 39.21
C MET A 788 -2.59 2.26 39.76
N TYR A 789 -1.89 1.21 40.18
CA TYR A 789 -0.48 1.32 40.59
C TYR A 789 0.43 1.28 39.37
N ASP A 790 1.23 2.32 39.18
CA ASP A 790 2.29 2.30 38.18
C ASP A 790 3.62 1.94 38.85
N ILE A 791 4.20 0.81 38.43
CA ILE A 791 5.47 0.29 38.95
C ILE A 791 6.69 0.64 38.06
N SER A 792 6.51 1.50 37.05
CA SER A 792 7.59 2.04 36.22
C SER A 792 8.66 2.70 37.08
N GLY A 793 9.93 2.37 36.83
CA GLY A 793 11.06 2.85 37.64
C GLY A 793 11.13 2.28 39.07
N THR A 794 10.27 1.32 39.44
CA THR A 794 10.36 0.62 40.73
C THR A 794 11.11 -0.70 40.55
N ALA A 795 12.23 -0.88 41.25
CA ALA A 795 12.99 -2.11 41.20
C ALA A 795 12.30 -3.25 41.98
N ASP A 796 12.33 -4.46 41.45
CA ASP A 796 12.02 -5.68 42.21
C ASP A 796 13.22 -6.04 43.12
N ASP A 797 13.40 -5.23 44.16
CA ASP A 797 14.44 -5.38 45.20
C ASP A 797 14.05 -6.38 46.31
N GLY A 798 12.92 -7.07 46.14
CA GLY A 798 12.30 -7.92 47.15
C GLY A 798 11.31 -7.19 48.08
N GLN A 799 11.19 -5.85 47.99
CA GLN A 799 10.20 -5.07 48.74
C GLN A 799 9.03 -4.58 47.87
N LEU A 800 9.02 -4.87 46.56
CA LEU A 800 7.97 -4.43 45.62
C LEU A 800 6.56 -4.82 46.10
N PHE A 801 6.40 -6.08 46.54
CA PHE A 801 5.18 -6.59 47.15
C PHE A 801 4.78 -5.79 48.40
N ASP A 802 5.68 -5.69 49.39
CA ASP A 802 5.40 -5.01 50.67
C ASP A 802 5.01 -3.54 50.46
N LYS A 803 5.66 -2.84 49.53
CA LYS A 803 5.38 -1.43 49.19
C LYS A 803 3.99 -1.25 48.59
N LEU A 804 3.59 -2.10 47.66
CA LEU A 804 2.28 -2.02 46.99
C LEU A 804 1.15 -2.36 47.97
N ILE A 805 1.29 -3.45 48.72
CA ILE A 805 0.26 -3.90 49.67
C ILE A 805 0.10 -2.90 50.83
N ALA A 806 1.19 -2.38 51.39
CA ALA A 806 1.10 -1.41 52.48
C ALA A 806 0.39 -0.10 52.06
N ASP A 807 0.58 0.36 50.82
CA ASP A 807 -0.14 1.54 50.31
C ASP A 807 -1.62 1.24 50.02
N TRP A 808 -1.93 0.04 49.49
CA TRP A 808 -3.31 -0.40 49.27
C TRP A 808 -4.09 -0.50 50.59
N GLU A 809 -3.56 -1.23 51.58
CA GLU A 809 -4.18 -1.33 52.91
C GLU A 809 -4.33 0.07 53.54
N TYR A 810 -3.33 0.95 53.38
CA TYR A 810 -3.39 2.33 53.87
C TYR A 810 -4.52 3.15 53.22
N ILE A 811 -4.67 3.16 51.90
CA ILE A 811 -5.74 3.94 51.25
C ILE A 811 -7.13 3.32 51.46
N VAL A 812 -7.24 2.00 51.59
CA VAL A 812 -8.49 1.34 51.99
C VAL A 812 -8.90 1.75 53.40
N ASP A 813 -7.98 1.70 54.37
CA ASP A 813 -8.31 1.91 55.79
C ASP A 813 -8.29 3.37 56.27
N GLN A 814 -7.46 4.23 55.68
CA GLN A 814 -7.28 5.63 56.13
C GLN A 814 -7.98 6.64 55.21
N HIS A 815 -8.19 6.27 53.94
CA HIS A 815 -8.89 7.09 52.95
C HIS A 815 -10.27 6.53 52.57
N GLU A 816 -10.69 5.38 53.13
CA GLU A 816 -12.04 4.81 52.98
C GLU A 816 -12.47 4.71 51.50
N ILE A 817 -11.54 4.38 50.59
CA ILE A 817 -11.77 4.45 49.14
C ILE A 817 -12.85 3.48 48.67
N LEU A 818 -13.00 2.33 49.34
CA LEU A 818 -13.97 1.29 48.97
C LEU A 818 -15.38 1.54 49.52
N GLU A 819 -15.52 2.50 50.43
CA GLU A 819 -16.80 3.00 50.95
C GLU A 819 -17.40 4.10 50.05
N GLN A 820 -16.67 4.54 49.01
CA GLN A 820 -17.22 5.45 48.00
C GLN A 820 -18.17 4.68 47.08
N GLU A 821 -19.41 5.15 46.94
CA GLU A 821 -20.43 4.58 46.04
C GLU A 821 -20.02 4.57 44.56
N SER A 822 -18.98 5.35 44.20
CA SER A 822 -18.43 5.52 42.86
C SER A 822 -17.11 4.78 42.61
N TYR A 823 -16.64 3.96 43.57
CA TYR A 823 -15.45 3.13 43.38
C TYR A 823 -15.79 1.92 42.50
N VAL A 824 -15.09 1.79 41.38
CA VAL A 824 -15.36 0.79 40.35
C VAL A 824 -15.22 -0.64 40.88
N ARG A 825 -16.17 -1.50 40.48
CA ARG A 825 -16.21 -2.93 40.81
C ARG A 825 -16.31 -3.76 39.53
N GLN A 826 -15.80 -4.98 39.56
CA GLN A 826 -16.04 -5.99 38.52
C GLN A 826 -16.22 -7.33 39.21
N GLU A 827 -17.30 -8.04 38.85
CA GLU A 827 -17.75 -9.25 39.55
C GLU A 827 -17.94 -9.07 41.08
N GLY A 828 -18.34 -7.86 41.51
CA GLY A 828 -18.56 -7.47 42.92
C GLY A 828 -17.29 -7.15 43.72
N LYS A 829 -16.11 -7.51 43.21
CA LYS A 829 -14.81 -7.13 43.79
C LYS A 829 -14.43 -5.69 43.40
N PRO A 830 -13.72 -4.92 44.25
CA PRO A 830 -13.18 -3.63 43.87
C PRO A 830 -12.07 -3.81 42.82
N VAL A 831 -12.01 -2.94 41.81
CA VAL A 831 -10.98 -3.01 40.76
C VAL A 831 -9.69 -2.34 41.22
N ILE A 832 -8.56 -2.98 40.93
CA ILE A 832 -7.21 -2.42 41.05
C ILE A 832 -6.47 -2.58 39.72
N GLY A 833 -5.92 -1.48 39.21
CA GLY A 833 -4.99 -1.52 38.08
C GLY A 833 -3.56 -1.74 38.56
N ILE A 834 -2.75 -2.49 37.82
CA ILE A 834 -1.29 -2.58 38.04
C ILE A 834 -0.60 -2.45 36.68
N TRP A 835 0.02 -1.30 36.44
CA TRP A 835 0.71 -0.97 35.19
C TRP A 835 2.18 -1.39 35.20
N GLY A 836 2.59 -2.13 34.16
CA GLY A 836 4.00 -2.47 33.91
C GLY A 836 4.37 -3.93 34.16
N ILE A 837 3.40 -4.83 34.25
CA ILE A 837 3.60 -6.26 34.55
C ILE A 837 4.38 -6.93 33.42
N GLY A 838 5.50 -7.58 33.71
CA GLY A 838 6.19 -8.44 32.73
C GLY A 838 6.96 -7.73 31.60
N PHE A 839 7.17 -6.41 31.69
CA PHE A 839 8.04 -5.69 30.75
C PHE A 839 9.52 -6.07 30.92
N LYS A 840 10.18 -6.45 29.81
CA LYS A 840 11.53 -7.05 29.81
C LYS A 840 12.66 -6.15 30.32
N ASP A 841 12.48 -4.84 30.24
CA ASP A 841 13.45 -3.81 30.62
C ASP A 841 13.41 -3.44 32.11
N ARG A 842 12.45 -3.99 32.87
CA ARG A 842 12.19 -3.60 34.28
C ARG A 842 12.79 -4.54 35.33
N GLY A 843 13.26 -5.73 34.93
CA GLY A 843 13.88 -6.70 35.86
C GLY A 843 12.92 -7.28 36.92
N LEU A 844 11.62 -7.32 36.62
CA LEU A 844 10.56 -7.87 37.48
C LEU A 844 10.65 -9.40 37.56
N LYS A 845 10.13 -9.99 38.63
CA LYS A 845 10.18 -11.45 38.86
C LYS A 845 8.80 -12.10 38.86
N VAL A 846 8.73 -13.29 38.29
CA VAL A 846 7.54 -14.15 38.28
C VAL A 846 7.05 -14.43 39.71
N GLU A 847 7.95 -14.73 40.67
CA GLU A 847 7.54 -15.06 42.03
C GLU A 847 6.99 -13.86 42.82
N THR A 848 7.39 -12.63 42.46
CA THR A 848 6.82 -11.42 43.05
C THR A 848 5.39 -11.22 42.57
N PHE A 849 5.12 -11.41 41.28
CA PHE A 849 3.78 -11.27 40.73
C PHE A 849 2.83 -12.40 41.14
N GLN A 850 3.31 -13.63 41.26
CA GLN A 850 2.50 -14.72 41.83
C GLN A 850 2.03 -14.36 43.24
N LYS A 851 2.87 -13.76 44.09
CA LYS A 851 2.48 -13.29 45.43
C LYS A 851 1.46 -12.17 45.39
N ILE A 852 1.58 -11.22 44.45
CA ILE A 852 0.62 -10.11 44.30
C ILE A 852 -0.77 -10.67 43.94
N ILE A 853 -0.84 -11.56 42.94
CA ILE A 853 -2.08 -12.22 42.52
C ILE A 853 -2.67 -13.04 43.68
N ASP A 854 -1.83 -13.88 44.30
CA ASP A 854 -2.20 -14.69 45.46
C ASP A 854 -2.79 -13.86 46.62
N TYR A 855 -2.19 -12.71 46.94
CA TYR A 855 -2.71 -11.79 47.95
C TYR A 855 -4.12 -11.29 47.59
N PHE A 856 -4.29 -10.66 46.43
CA PHE A 856 -5.56 -10.05 46.04
C PHE A 856 -6.69 -11.05 45.77
N HIS A 857 -6.36 -12.28 45.35
CA HIS A 857 -7.37 -13.30 45.01
C HIS A 857 -7.76 -14.20 46.18
N LYS A 858 -6.87 -14.48 47.14
CA LYS A 858 -7.12 -15.52 48.16
C LYS A 858 -6.54 -15.22 49.56
N ASP A 859 -5.35 -14.63 49.68
CA ASP A 859 -4.62 -14.62 50.96
C ASP A 859 -4.90 -13.36 51.80
N ALA A 860 -5.36 -12.27 51.20
CA ALA A 860 -5.76 -11.06 51.91
C ALA A 860 -7.08 -11.21 52.67
N ASP A 861 -7.30 -10.36 53.69
CA ASP A 861 -8.62 -10.19 54.30
C ASP A 861 -9.64 -9.80 53.21
N PRO A 862 -10.88 -10.35 53.22
CA PRO A 862 -11.90 -10.05 52.22
C PRO A 862 -12.13 -8.56 51.91
N LYS A 863 -11.86 -7.64 52.84
CA LYS A 863 -11.97 -6.19 52.57
C LYS A 863 -10.86 -5.62 51.66
N TYR A 864 -9.73 -6.32 51.53
CA TYR A 864 -8.59 -5.91 50.69
C TYR A 864 -8.48 -6.70 49.39
N GLN A 865 -9.24 -7.79 49.22
CA GLN A 865 -9.29 -8.58 47.99
C GLN A 865 -9.83 -7.75 46.83
N ALA A 866 -9.31 -7.97 45.62
CA ALA A 866 -9.54 -7.10 44.47
C ALA A 866 -9.61 -7.88 43.15
N TYR A 867 -10.13 -7.21 42.12
CA TYR A 867 -10.14 -7.62 40.73
C TYR A 867 -9.00 -6.91 40.00
N ILE A 868 -8.05 -7.67 39.45
CA ILE A 868 -6.77 -7.17 38.95
C ILE A 868 -6.85 -6.90 37.44
N LEU A 869 -6.79 -5.62 37.07
CA LEU A 869 -6.44 -5.18 35.72
C LEU A 869 -4.91 -5.10 35.59
N GLY A 870 -4.32 -6.00 34.81
CA GLY A 870 -2.89 -5.96 34.48
C GLY A 870 -2.60 -5.16 33.22
N GLY A 871 -1.79 -4.11 33.37
CA GLY A 871 -1.18 -3.36 32.28
C GLY A 871 0.08 -4.06 31.78
N VAL A 872 0.03 -4.66 30.59
CA VAL A 872 1.02 -5.63 30.09
C VAL A 872 1.71 -5.18 28.78
N PRO A 873 2.81 -5.83 28.39
CA PRO A 873 3.46 -5.69 27.09
C PRO A 873 2.57 -6.01 25.88
N ASP A 874 2.88 -5.35 24.76
CA ASP A 874 2.29 -5.58 23.43
C ASP A 874 2.46 -7.01 22.88
N GLY A 875 3.36 -7.81 23.44
CA GLY A 875 3.60 -9.20 23.02
C GLY A 875 3.30 -10.26 24.08
N TRP A 876 2.50 -9.93 25.11
CA TRP A 876 2.25 -10.78 26.28
C TRP A 876 1.85 -12.24 25.91
N ARG A 877 0.95 -12.42 24.94
CA ARG A 877 0.34 -13.71 24.57
C ARG A 877 1.37 -14.79 24.17
N ASN A 878 2.42 -14.35 23.46
CA ASN A 878 3.46 -15.19 22.86
C ASN A 878 4.86 -14.91 23.44
N LEU A 879 4.95 -14.17 24.56
CA LEU A 879 6.21 -13.70 25.14
C LEU A 879 7.12 -13.01 24.11
N SER A 880 6.61 -12.04 23.34
CA SER A 880 7.37 -11.35 22.29
C SER A 880 7.49 -9.84 22.53
N ARG A 881 8.20 -9.15 21.63
CA ARG A 881 8.34 -7.68 21.59
C ARG A 881 8.83 -7.10 22.92
N SER A 882 7.97 -6.44 23.70
CA SER A 882 8.33 -5.83 25.00
C SER A 882 8.19 -6.78 26.19
N SER A 883 7.61 -7.97 25.98
CA SER A 883 7.45 -8.98 27.04
C SER A 883 8.79 -9.57 27.47
N ALA A 884 8.91 -9.79 28.78
CA ALA A 884 9.87 -10.72 29.34
C ALA A 884 9.70 -12.10 28.69
N GLN A 885 10.83 -12.80 28.54
CA GLN A 885 10.97 -14.05 27.77
C GLN A 885 10.95 -15.31 28.64
N GLU A 886 10.95 -15.16 29.97
CA GLU A 886 10.89 -16.27 30.92
C GLU A 886 9.49 -16.90 30.87
N GLU A 887 9.43 -18.23 30.69
CA GLU A 887 8.20 -18.98 30.43
C GLU A 887 7.09 -18.72 31.46
N GLY A 888 7.46 -18.53 32.74
CA GLY A 888 6.51 -18.26 33.83
C GLY A 888 5.66 -17.00 33.66
N TRP A 889 6.08 -16.02 32.85
CA TRP A 889 5.24 -14.85 32.54
C TRP A 889 3.98 -15.22 31.77
N ALA A 890 4.01 -16.27 30.94
CA ALA A 890 2.84 -16.73 30.20
C ALA A 890 1.73 -17.22 31.15
N ASP A 891 2.10 -17.81 32.28
CA ASP A 891 1.18 -18.24 33.33
C ASP A 891 0.74 -17.08 34.24
N ILE A 892 1.62 -16.10 34.51
CA ILE A 892 1.25 -14.88 35.26
C ILE A 892 0.18 -14.08 34.52
N TYR A 893 0.36 -13.82 33.21
CA TYR A 893 -0.65 -13.09 32.44
C TYR A 893 -2.00 -13.81 32.46
N ARG A 894 -2.00 -15.15 32.39
CA ARG A 894 -3.22 -15.98 32.39
C ARG A 894 -3.88 -16.15 33.77
N GLN A 895 -3.34 -15.55 34.81
CA GLN A 895 -3.93 -15.50 36.16
C GLN A 895 -4.49 -14.11 36.53
N LEU A 896 -4.36 -13.11 35.67
CA LEU A 896 -4.99 -11.80 35.85
C LEU A 896 -6.49 -11.90 35.54
N ASP A 897 -7.34 -11.14 36.25
CA ASP A 897 -8.77 -11.11 35.92
C ASP A 897 -9.02 -10.33 34.61
N MET A 898 -8.21 -9.29 34.33
CA MET A 898 -8.28 -8.49 33.10
C MET A 898 -6.91 -8.07 32.57
N ILE A 899 -6.76 -8.01 31.24
CA ILE A 899 -5.53 -7.64 30.52
C ILE A 899 -5.73 -6.36 29.70
N SER A 900 -4.76 -5.43 29.78
CA SER A 900 -4.65 -4.27 28.90
C SER A 900 -3.22 -4.11 28.34
N PRO A 901 -2.96 -4.43 27.05
CA PRO A 901 -1.62 -4.32 26.46
C PRO A 901 -1.29 -2.90 25.99
N TRP A 902 -0.05 -2.42 26.22
CA TRP A 902 0.37 -1.10 25.75
C TRP A 902 0.51 -1.03 24.22
N SER A 903 -0.38 -0.27 23.58
CA SER A 903 -0.37 -0.02 22.13
C SER A 903 0.16 1.37 21.73
N VAL A 904 0.26 2.33 22.66
CA VAL A 904 0.67 3.71 22.35
C VAL A 904 2.05 3.73 21.67
N GLY A 905 2.14 4.45 20.55
CA GLY A 905 3.36 4.55 19.75
C GLY A 905 3.73 3.29 18.96
N ARG A 906 2.87 2.25 18.89
CA ARG A 906 3.15 1.02 18.13
C ARG A 906 2.67 1.02 16.67
N TYR A 907 1.82 1.98 16.33
CA TYR A 907 1.25 2.24 15.01
C TYR A 907 0.86 3.72 14.90
N ASN A 908 0.78 4.27 13.69
CA ASN A 908 0.66 5.72 13.46
C ASN A 908 -0.22 6.15 12.27
N ASN A 909 -0.85 5.21 11.57
CA ASN A 909 -1.75 5.45 10.43
C ASN A 909 -2.76 4.30 10.28
N ASP A 910 -3.81 4.51 9.48
CA ASP A 910 -4.94 3.58 9.30
C ASP A 910 -4.50 2.16 8.92
N ALA A 911 -3.58 2.01 7.96
CA ALA A 911 -3.06 0.70 7.54
C ALA A 911 -2.33 -0.03 8.68
N SER A 912 -1.57 0.70 9.50
CA SER A 912 -0.91 0.15 10.69
C SER A 912 -1.88 -0.14 11.84
N ILE A 913 -3.01 0.59 11.96
CA ILE A 913 -4.10 0.31 12.90
C ILE A 913 -4.85 -0.98 12.51
N ASP A 914 -5.18 -1.16 11.23
CA ASP A 914 -5.87 -2.36 10.73
C ASP A 914 -4.98 -3.61 10.82
N LYS A 915 -3.67 -3.44 10.58
CA LYS A 915 -2.67 -4.46 10.86
C LYS A 915 -2.62 -4.81 12.34
N TRP A 916 -2.59 -3.82 13.24
CA TRP A 916 -2.58 -4.06 14.69
C TRP A 916 -3.82 -4.82 15.16
N ASN A 917 -4.99 -4.48 14.62
CA ASN A 917 -6.24 -5.17 14.92
C ASN A 917 -6.16 -6.66 14.56
N THR A 918 -5.63 -6.96 13.37
CA THR A 918 -5.47 -8.33 12.85
C THR A 918 -4.41 -9.14 13.62
N GLU A 919 -3.25 -8.54 13.94
CA GLU A 919 -2.12 -9.26 14.54
C GLU A 919 -2.18 -9.39 16.07
N TYR A 920 -2.80 -8.41 16.76
CA TYR A 920 -2.79 -8.32 18.23
C TYR A 920 -4.21 -8.34 18.81
N ILE A 921 -5.09 -7.39 18.47
CA ILE A 921 -6.40 -7.27 19.13
C ILE A 921 -7.26 -8.53 18.95
N GLN A 922 -7.47 -9.01 17.72
CA GLN A 922 -8.31 -10.20 17.47
C GLN A 922 -7.71 -11.48 18.07
N PRO A 923 -6.40 -11.78 17.92
CA PRO A 923 -5.80 -12.97 18.51
C PRO A 923 -5.69 -12.91 20.05
N ASP A 924 -5.50 -11.73 20.63
CA ASP A 924 -5.45 -11.54 22.08
C ASP A 924 -6.84 -11.70 22.69
N LEU A 925 -7.88 -11.08 22.10
CA LEU A 925 -9.29 -11.34 22.45
C LEU A 925 -9.61 -12.83 22.37
N THR A 926 -9.10 -13.54 21.35
CA THR A 926 -9.32 -14.98 21.20
C THR A 926 -8.70 -15.80 22.33
N GLU A 927 -7.48 -15.45 22.77
CA GLU A 927 -6.83 -16.12 23.91
C GLU A 927 -7.47 -15.74 25.25
N CYS A 928 -7.81 -14.47 25.47
CA CYS A 928 -8.50 -14.00 26.68
C CYS A 928 -9.89 -14.68 26.83
N ASN A 929 -10.69 -14.74 25.76
CA ASN A 929 -11.97 -15.44 25.74
C ASN A 929 -11.84 -16.95 26.02
N LYS A 930 -10.71 -17.57 25.63
CA LYS A 930 -10.40 -18.99 25.90
C LYS A 930 -9.93 -19.21 27.35
N ALA A 931 -9.28 -18.21 27.95
CA ALA A 931 -8.76 -18.25 29.32
C ALA A 931 -9.76 -17.72 30.37
N GLU A 932 -10.92 -17.23 29.95
CA GLU A 932 -11.94 -16.56 30.79
C GLU A 932 -11.41 -15.27 31.46
N ILE A 933 -10.61 -14.50 30.71
CA ILE A 933 -9.99 -13.22 31.12
C ILE A 933 -10.66 -12.06 30.37
N ASP A 934 -10.95 -10.94 31.04
CA ASP A 934 -11.45 -9.74 30.38
C ASP A 934 -10.33 -9.01 29.61
N TYR A 935 -10.63 -8.40 28.45
CA TYR A 935 -9.63 -7.74 27.60
C TYR A 935 -10.00 -6.29 27.27
N MET A 936 -9.12 -5.36 27.65
CA MET A 936 -9.30 -3.91 27.57
C MET A 936 -8.19 -3.29 26.71
N PRO A 937 -8.36 -3.17 25.38
CA PRO A 937 -7.36 -2.55 24.51
C PRO A 937 -7.20 -1.05 24.81
N VAL A 938 -5.98 -0.56 24.58
CA VAL A 938 -5.63 0.86 24.74
C VAL A 938 -5.85 1.62 23.43
N VAL A 939 -6.50 2.78 23.52
CA VAL A 939 -6.74 3.74 22.43
C VAL A 939 -6.26 5.15 22.79
N TRP A 940 -5.83 5.96 21.83
CA TRP A 940 -5.31 7.33 22.10
C TRP A 940 -5.53 8.32 20.93
N PRO A 941 -5.57 9.64 21.18
CA PRO A 941 -6.00 10.64 20.20
C PRO A 941 -4.99 10.92 19.08
N GLY A 942 -3.70 10.85 19.41
CA GLY A 942 -2.53 11.21 18.60
C GLY A 942 -1.32 11.34 19.53
N PHE A 943 -0.13 11.66 19.02
CA PHE A 943 1.11 11.60 19.82
C PHE A 943 2.18 12.61 19.37
N SER A 944 2.93 13.14 20.32
CA SER A 944 4.04 14.07 20.07
C SER A 944 5.09 13.98 21.19
N TRP A 945 6.37 14.11 20.87
CA TRP A 945 7.47 13.96 21.83
C TRP A 945 8.64 14.93 21.59
N LEU A 946 8.35 16.10 21.01
CA LEU A 946 9.33 17.13 20.69
C LEU A 946 10.04 17.64 21.95
N ASN A 947 9.30 18.11 22.96
CA ASN A 947 9.90 18.91 24.02
C ASN A 947 10.66 18.09 25.07
N ILE A 948 10.23 16.85 25.36
CA ILE A 948 10.95 15.95 26.30
C ILE A 948 12.00 15.08 25.58
N LYS A 949 11.73 14.58 24.36
CA LYS A 949 12.58 13.58 23.70
C LYS A 949 13.32 14.08 22.46
N GLN A 950 13.08 15.32 22.02
CA GLN A 950 13.61 15.86 20.76
C GLN A 950 13.15 15.03 19.54
N GLY A 951 11.94 14.46 19.61
CA GLY A 951 11.27 13.83 18.48
C GLY A 951 10.61 14.86 17.55
N GLU A 952 9.89 14.36 16.54
CA GLU A 952 9.08 15.21 15.66
C GLU A 952 7.83 15.75 16.37
N LEU A 953 7.45 16.99 16.07
CA LEU A 953 6.17 17.56 16.50
C LEU A 953 5.04 16.84 15.77
N ASN A 954 3.99 16.44 16.50
CA ASN A 954 2.84 15.72 15.95
C ASN A 954 3.22 14.40 15.24
N GLN A 955 4.20 13.67 15.79
CA GLN A 955 4.74 12.39 15.28
C GLN A 955 3.64 11.36 14.90
N ILE A 956 2.51 11.35 15.60
CA ILE A 956 1.32 10.61 15.18
C ILE A 956 0.17 11.61 15.03
N PRO A 957 -0.24 11.93 13.79
CA PRO A 957 -1.34 12.84 13.51
C PRO A 957 -2.65 12.40 14.15
N ARG A 958 -3.46 13.41 14.50
CA ARG A 958 -4.81 13.29 15.06
C ARG A 958 -5.85 13.05 13.96
N ASN A 959 -5.59 13.53 12.73
CA ASN A 959 -6.41 13.39 11.53
C ASN A 959 -7.89 13.71 11.77
N GLY A 960 -8.16 14.82 12.46
CA GLY A 960 -9.52 15.24 12.80
C GLY A 960 -10.29 14.25 13.68
N GLY A 961 -9.60 13.36 14.40
CA GLY A 961 -10.21 12.29 15.20
C GLY A 961 -10.26 10.92 14.53
N GLN A 962 -9.95 10.80 13.23
CA GLN A 962 -10.02 9.52 12.51
C GLN A 962 -9.05 8.49 13.07
N PHE A 963 -7.84 8.90 13.43
CA PHE A 963 -6.83 8.04 14.05
C PHE A 963 -7.36 7.37 15.33
N TYR A 964 -8.03 8.14 16.19
CA TYR A 964 -8.70 7.65 17.40
C TYR A 964 -9.91 6.75 17.08
N TRP A 965 -10.80 7.23 16.22
CA TRP A 965 -12.06 6.55 15.93
C TRP A 965 -11.86 5.18 15.30
N LYS A 966 -10.88 5.04 14.39
CA LYS A 966 -10.53 3.76 13.77
C LYS A 966 -10.05 2.73 14.80
N GLN A 967 -9.30 3.14 15.84
CA GLN A 967 -8.90 2.25 16.94
C GLN A 967 -10.12 1.77 17.75
N VAL A 968 -11.04 2.69 18.09
CA VAL A 968 -12.28 2.37 18.81
C VAL A 968 -13.15 1.41 17.99
N TYR A 969 -13.41 1.74 16.73
CA TYR A 969 -14.14 0.88 15.81
C TYR A 969 -13.52 -0.52 15.73
N ASN A 970 -12.21 -0.62 15.54
CA ASN A 970 -11.52 -1.91 15.45
C ASN A 970 -11.59 -2.72 16.75
N ALA A 971 -11.43 -2.09 17.91
CA ALA A 971 -11.56 -2.75 19.21
C ALA A 971 -12.98 -3.31 19.43
N LEU A 972 -14.01 -2.53 19.12
CA LEU A 972 -15.41 -2.93 19.31
C LEU A 972 -15.88 -3.94 18.25
N ASN A 973 -15.50 -3.76 16.98
CA ASN A 973 -15.82 -4.69 15.89
C ASN A 973 -15.17 -6.07 16.11
N SER A 974 -13.97 -6.10 16.69
CA SER A 974 -13.31 -7.34 17.11
C SER A 974 -13.94 -8.00 18.35
N GLY A 975 -14.88 -7.33 19.02
CA GLY A 975 -15.67 -7.88 20.13
C GLY A 975 -15.15 -7.55 21.54
N SER A 976 -14.36 -6.48 21.71
CA SER A 976 -14.00 -6.02 23.06
C SER A 976 -15.21 -5.42 23.79
N ARG A 977 -15.25 -5.62 25.12
CA ARG A 977 -16.29 -5.13 26.04
C ARG A 977 -15.81 -3.97 26.92
N PHE A 978 -14.59 -3.49 26.72
CA PHE A 978 -13.93 -2.49 27.57
C PHE A 978 -13.01 -1.63 26.71
N LEU A 979 -12.80 -0.37 27.10
CA LEU A 979 -11.81 0.49 26.44
C LEU A 979 -10.98 1.22 27.50
N TYR A 980 -9.66 1.27 27.29
CA TYR A 980 -8.77 2.15 28.04
C TYR A 980 -8.30 3.29 27.13
N VAL A 981 -8.71 4.51 27.43
CA VAL A 981 -8.10 5.70 26.82
C VAL A 981 -6.79 5.98 27.54
N ALA A 982 -5.70 6.08 26.77
CA ALA A 982 -4.34 6.15 27.29
C ALA A 982 -4.22 7.05 28.52
N MET A 983 -4.56 8.34 28.38
CA MET A 983 -4.54 9.33 29.46
C MET A 983 -5.56 10.46 29.22
N PHE A 984 -6.10 11.02 30.29
CA PHE A 984 -6.94 12.22 30.27
C PHE A 984 -6.08 13.50 30.34
N ASP A 985 -5.06 13.53 31.21
CA ASP A 985 -4.27 14.73 31.56
C ASP A 985 -2.80 14.74 31.11
N GLU A 986 -2.36 13.80 30.26
CA GLU A 986 -0.97 13.68 29.76
C GLU A 986 -0.69 14.64 28.58
N VAL A 987 -0.30 15.86 28.93
CA VAL A 987 0.04 16.93 27.97
C VAL A 987 1.46 16.86 27.41
N ASP A 988 2.35 16.08 28.02
CA ASP A 988 3.76 15.96 27.64
C ASP A 988 4.02 14.97 26.51
N GLU A 989 3.22 13.92 26.39
CA GLU A 989 3.18 13.05 25.19
C GLU A 989 2.11 13.49 24.17
N GLY A 990 1.36 14.54 24.50
CA GLY A 990 0.22 15.04 23.74
C GLY A 990 -0.94 14.05 23.60
N THR A 991 -1.03 13.06 24.49
CA THR A 991 -2.08 12.02 24.47
C THR A 991 -3.34 12.41 25.25
N ALA A 992 -3.33 13.54 25.97
CA ALA A 992 -4.46 14.09 26.70
C ALA A 992 -5.77 14.16 25.88
N MET A 993 -6.87 13.76 26.52
CA MET A 993 -8.24 13.84 25.98
C MET A 993 -9.12 14.77 26.81
N PHE A 994 -8.75 16.06 26.81
CA PHE A 994 -9.51 17.15 27.43
C PHE A 994 -9.53 18.42 26.55
N LYS A 995 -10.04 19.54 27.05
CA LYS A 995 -10.17 20.76 26.22
C LYS A 995 -8.82 21.37 25.88
N MET A 996 -8.60 21.70 24.62
CA MET A 996 -7.31 22.20 24.13
C MET A 996 -7.43 23.35 23.13
N VAL A 997 -6.33 24.08 22.93
CA VAL A 997 -6.29 25.19 21.97
C VAL A 997 -6.51 24.69 20.54
N THR A 998 -7.53 25.26 19.88
CA THR A 998 -7.87 24.94 18.49
C THR A 998 -6.84 25.44 17.49
N ASN A 999 -6.48 26.73 17.55
CA ASN A 999 -5.65 27.37 16.51
C ASN A 999 -4.25 27.72 17.03
N ARG A 1000 -3.23 27.55 16.18
CA ARG A 1000 -1.85 27.97 16.45
C ARG A 1000 -1.69 29.44 16.85
N GLU A 1001 -2.61 30.31 16.43
CA GLU A 1001 -2.58 31.73 16.76
C GLU A 1001 -2.95 32.06 18.21
N ASP A 1002 -3.65 31.15 18.88
CA ASP A 1002 -4.14 31.28 20.26
C ASP A 1002 -3.17 30.66 21.30
N LEU A 1003 -2.07 30.05 20.84
CA LEU A 1003 -0.95 29.61 21.68
C LEU A 1003 -0.11 30.79 22.21
N PRO A 1004 0.65 30.60 23.31
CA PRO A 1004 1.67 31.56 23.75
C PRO A 1004 2.68 31.85 22.63
N VAL A 1005 2.99 33.12 22.41
CA VAL A 1005 3.71 33.64 21.23
C VAL A 1005 5.08 33.00 21.07
N GLU A 1006 5.78 32.75 22.18
CA GLU A 1006 7.12 32.16 22.23
C GLU A 1006 7.12 30.64 22.00
N ALA A 1007 5.96 29.98 22.06
CA ALA A 1007 5.80 28.52 22.00
C ALA A 1007 5.08 27.99 20.74
N LYS A 1008 4.64 28.89 19.84
CA LYS A 1008 3.81 28.59 18.65
C LYS A 1008 4.36 27.56 17.66
N ASP A 1009 5.66 27.25 17.71
CA ASP A 1009 6.34 26.29 16.83
C ASP A 1009 6.65 24.95 17.51
N ARG A 1010 6.22 24.78 18.78
CA ARG A 1010 6.64 23.65 19.63
C ARG A 1010 5.49 22.88 20.28
N ILE A 1011 4.24 23.25 19.97
CA ILE A 1011 3.03 22.72 20.61
C ILE A 1011 2.03 22.33 19.51
N VAL A 1012 1.35 21.19 19.68
CA VAL A 1012 0.30 20.73 18.78
C VAL A 1012 -1.02 21.45 19.04
N THR A 1013 -1.75 21.75 17.97
CA THR A 1013 -3.10 22.33 18.00
C THR A 1013 -4.08 21.45 17.24
N LEU A 1014 -5.38 21.61 17.47
CA LEU A 1014 -6.38 20.77 16.81
C LEU A 1014 -6.50 21.03 15.30
N ASP A 1015 -6.24 22.26 14.87
CA ASP A 1015 -6.23 22.67 13.46
C ASP A 1015 -4.98 22.19 12.69
N MET A 1016 -3.97 21.65 13.38
CA MET A 1016 -2.64 21.35 12.82
C MET A 1016 -2.68 20.34 11.67
N ASP A 1017 -3.65 19.41 11.69
CA ASP A 1017 -3.87 18.42 10.62
C ASP A 1017 -4.84 18.90 9.52
N GLY A 1018 -5.27 20.17 9.57
CA GLY A 1018 -6.19 20.77 8.58
C GLY A 1018 -7.68 20.56 8.85
N TYR A 1019 -8.08 20.15 10.06
CA TYR A 1019 -9.47 19.86 10.44
C TYR A 1019 -10.09 20.95 11.35
N PRO A 1020 -11.36 21.35 11.15
CA PRO A 1020 -12.02 22.41 11.91
C PRO A 1020 -12.59 21.90 13.26
N CYS A 1021 -11.71 21.36 14.10
CA CYS A 1021 -12.06 20.80 15.40
C CYS A 1021 -12.30 21.88 16.47
N GLU A 1022 -13.41 21.83 17.19
CA GLU A 1022 -13.61 22.65 18.40
C GLU A 1022 -12.74 22.17 19.57
N ASN A 1023 -12.50 23.07 20.54
CA ASN A 1023 -11.66 22.80 21.72
C ASN A 1023 -12.05 21.54 22.50
N ASP A 1024 -13.32 21.11 22.45
CA ASP A 1024 -13.85 19.93 23.14
C ASP A 1024 -13.96 18.66 22.27
N TRP A 1025 -13.48 18.70 21.03
CA TRP A 1025 -13.69 17.65 20.01
C TRP A 1025 -13.40 16.24 20.51
N TYR A 1026 -12.28 16.05 21.19
CA TYR A 1026 -11.88 14.73 21.72
C TYR A 1026 -12.72 14.26 22.91
N LEU A 1027 -13.28 15.17 23.71
CA LEU A 1027 -14.25 14.81 24.75
C LEU A 1027 -15.58 14.35 24.11
N ARG A 1028 -16.02 14.99 23.01
CA ARG A 1028 -17.19 14.56 22.25
C ARG A 1028 -16.97 13.19 21.58
N LEU A 1029 -15.78 12.93 21.04
CA LEU A 1029 -15.40 11.61 20.51
C LEU A 1029 -15.37 10.53 21.60
N ALA A 1030 -14.91 10.86 22.82
CA ALA A 1030 -14.97 9.96 23.96
C ALA A 1030 -16.41 9.59 24.33
N GLY A 1031 -17.32 10.56 24.39
CA GLY A 1031 -18.75 10.30 24.62
C GLY A 1031 -19.37 9.40 23.54
N ALA A 1032 -19.11 9.69 22.26
CA ALA A 1032 -19.54 8.86 21.14
C ALA A 1032 -18.96 7.42 21.19
N SER A 1033 -17.75 7.26 21.76
CA SER A 1033 -17.12 5.94 21.96
C SER A 1033 -17.78 5.15 23.09
N GLN A 1034 -18.12 5.83 24.20
CA GLN A 1034 -18.90 5.22 25.29
C GLN A 1034 -20.29 4.80 24.79
N ASP A 1035 -20.97 5.65 24.01
CA ASP A 1035 -22.27 5.33 23.43
C ASP A 1035 -22.22 4.14 22.46
N MET A 1036 -21.15 4.00 21.69
CA MET A 1036 -20.95 2.87 20.78
C MET A 1036 -20.62 1.58 21.53
N LEU A 1037 -19.81 1.67 22.61
CA LEU A 1037 -19.47 0.54 23.47
C LEU A 1037 -20.69 0.01 24.25
N GLU A 1038 -21.59 0.89 24.70
CA GLU A 1038 -22.86 0.52 25.33
C GLU A 1038 -23.93 0.06 24.33
N GLY A 1039 -23.73 0.28 23.03
CA GLY A 1039 -24.71 -0.03 21.99
C GLY A 1039 -25.88 0.95 21.92
N LYS A 1040 -25.76 2.16 22.50
CA LYS A 1040 -26.72 3.27 22.32
C LYS A 1040 -26.71 3.77 20.87
N VAL A 1041 -25.54 3.77 20.21
CA VAL A 1041 -25.39 4.02 18.76
C VAL A 1041 -24.89 2.76 18.05
N ALA A 1042 -25.17 2.66 16.76
CA ALA A 1042 -24.71 1.54 15.94
C ALA A 1042 -23.17 1.57 15.78
N LEU A 1043 -22.56 0.39 15.74
CA LEU A 1043 -21.15 0.22 15.39
C LEU A 1043 -20.91 0.81 13.98
N SER A 1044 -20.06 1.84 13.89
CA SER A 1044 -19.83 2.61 12.67
C SER A 1044 -18.34 2.87 12.48
N GLU A 1045 -17.82 2.56 11.29
CA GLU A 1045 -16.46 2.92 10.88
C GLU A 1045 -16.31 4.44 10.70
N ASN A 1046 -17.40 5.14 10.37
CA ASN A 1046 -17.43 6.60 10.28
C ASN A 1046 -17.75 7.23 11.64
N ILE A 1047 -17.12 8.37 11.95
CA ILE A 1047 -17.40 9.17 13.14
C ILE A 1047 -18.89 9.62 13.14
N PRO A 1048 -19.69 9.29 14.17
CA PRO A 1048 -21.14 9.56 14.21
C PRO A 1048 -21.49 10.98 14.65
N ILE A 1049 -20.48 11.80 14.97
CA ILE A 1049 -20.62 13.22 15.29
C ILE A 1049 -19.95 14.06 14.21
N SER A 1050 -20.57 15.17 13.81
CA SER A 1050 -19.91 16.16 12.96
C SER A 1050 -19.01 17.06 13.81
N PHE A 1051 -17.96 17.62 13.20
CA PHE A 1051 -17.41 18.90 13.66
C PHE A 1051 -18.58 19.88 13.88
N ALA A 1052 -18.50 20.77 14.88
CA ALA A 1052 -19.54 21.77 15.03
C ALA A 1052 -19.60 22.65 13.78
N SER A 1053 -20.81 23.11 13.44
CA SER A 1053 -21.03 23.75 12.14
C SER A 1053 -20.25 25.06 12.04
N PRO A 1054 -19.49 25.30 10.95
CA PRO A 1054 -18.26 26.08 11.04
C PRO A 1054 -18.40 27.49 10.46
N TYR A 1055 -17.28 28.22 10.44
CA TYR A 1055 -17.05 29.56 9.88
C TYR A 1055 -17.97 30.01 8.72
N TYR A 1056 -18.25 29.14 7.73
CA TYR A 1056 -19.23 29.38 6.67
C TYR A 1056 -20.50 28.55 6.91
N GLN A 1057 -21.61 29.23 7.21
CA GLN A 1057 -22.93 28.62 7.29
C GLN A 1057 -23.95 29.52 6.57
N ALA A 1058 -24.93 28.89 5.92
CA ALA A 1058 -26.05 29.56 5.28
C ALA A 1058 -27.38 29.00 5.80
N GLU A 1059 -28.40 29.85 5.89
CA GLU A 1059 -29.80 29.49 6.13
C GLU A 1059 -30.59 29.77 4.85
N PHE A 1060 -31.40 28.82 4.39
CA PHE A 1060 -32.24 29.01 3.20
C PHE A 1060 -33.45 29.89 3.56
N ILE A 1061 -33.69 30.93 2.75
CA ILE A 1061 -34.77 31.91 3.03
C ILE A 1061 -35.96 31.76 2.08
N SER A 1062 -35.70 31.62 0.78
CA SER A 1062 -36.74 31.49 -0.25
C SER A 1062 -36.13 31.23 -1.62
N GLN A 1063 -36.85 30.55 -2.52
CA GLN A 1063 -36.57 30.56 -3.96
C GLN A 1063 -37.82 30.90 -4.76
N ASP A 1064 -37.62 31.48 -5.93
CA ASP A 1064 -38.66 31.75 -6.92
C ASP A 1064 -38.29 31.02 -8.22
N VAL A 1065 -39.07 30.00 -8.55
CA VAL A 1065 -38.92 29.12 -9.70
C VAL A 1065 -40.29 28.68 -10.18
N ASN A 1066 -40.50 28.68 -11.50
CA ASN A 1066 -41.75 28.21 -12.09
C ASN A 1066 -41.86 26.69 -11.94
N SER A 1067 -43.06 26.18 -11.63
CA SER A 1067 -43.35 24.74 -11.57
C SER A 1067 -43.20 24.01 -12.92
N THR A 1068 -42.98 24.75 -14.00
CA THR A 1068 -42.76 24.23 -15.34
C THR A 1068 -41.63 25.00 -15.99
N ILE A 1069 -40.60 24.28 -16.45
CA ILE A 1069 -39.44 24.84 -17.15
C ILE A 1069 -39.53 24.45 -18.62
N GLN A 1070 -39.46 25.45 -19.51
CA GLN A 1070 -39.61 25.23 -20.95
C GLN A 1070 -38.27 24.87 -21.58
N ILE A 1071 -38.13 23.63 -22.05
CA ILE A 1071 -36.89 23.12 -22.64
C ILE A 1071 -36.53 23.95 -23.89
N GLY A 1072 -35.34 24.55 -23.90
CA GLY A 1072 -34.84 25.41 -24.99
C GLY A 1072 -35.24 26.89 -24.88
N LYS A 1073 -35.58 27.39 -23.69
CA LYS A 1073 -35.75 28.82 -23.39
C LYS A 1073 -35.09 29.20 -22.06
N SER A 1074 -34.62 30.45 -21.97
CA SER A 1074 -34.21 31.12 -20.73
C SER A 1074 -35.36 31.29 -19.75
N ASN A 1075 -35.16 30.87 -18.50
CA ASN A 1075 -36.10 31.05 -17.39
C ASN A 1075 -35.39 31.80 -16.25
N ALA A 1076 -35.89 32.97 -15.86
CA ALA A 1076 -35.29 33.74 -14.77
C ALA A 1076 -35.59 33.10 -13.41
N ILE A 1077 -34.58 33.00 -12.56
CA ILE A 1077 -34.58 32.32 -11.26
C ILE A 1077 -34.04 33.26 -10.18
N GLN A 1078 -34.60 33.18 -8.96
CA GLN A 1078 -34.06 33.85 -7.78
C GLN A 1078 -33.94 32.87 -6.60
N VAL A 1079 -32.78 32.82 -5.94
CA VAL A 1079 -32.56 32.04 -4.70
C VAL A 1079 -31.99 32.97 -3.62
N LYS A 1080 -32.55 32.92 -2.41
CA LYS A 1080 -32.10 33.71 -1.26
C LYS A 1080 -31.53 32.84 -0.15
N MET A 1081 -30.29 33.15 0.21
CA MET A 1081 -29.55 32.54 1.30
C MET A 1081 -29.14 33.60 2.31
N LYS A 1082 -29.24 33.30 3.59
CA LYS A 1082 -28.78 34.16 4.68
C LYS A 1082 -27.46 33.63 5.22
N ASN A 1083 -26.46 34.48 5.35
CA ASN A 1083 -25.22 34.10 6.02
C ASN A 1083 -25.49 33.94 7.52
N THR A 1084 -25.40 32.71 8.03
CA THR A 1084 -25.54 32.38 9.46
C THR A 1084 -24.21 32.00 10.11
N GLY A 1085 -23.13 31.87 9.32
CA GLY A 1085 -21.77 31.65 9.80
C GLY A 1085 -21.14 32.91 10.41
N THR A 1086 -19.88 32.77 10.82
CA THR A 1086 -19.10 33.85 11.44
C THR A 1086 -18.26 34.64 10.43
N THR A 1087 -17.99 34.10 9.24
CA THR A 1087 -17.22 34.79 8.18
C THR A 1087 -18.11 35.66 7.29
N THR A 1088 -17.57 36.77 6.77
CA THR A 1088 -18.22 37.55 5.70
C THR A 1088 -17.94 36.90 4.35
N TRP A 1089 -18.98 36.60 3.57
CA TRP A 1089 -18.82 36.07 2.20
C TRP A 1089 -18.29 37.16 1.26
N THR A 1090 -17.35 36.82 0.38
CA THR A 1090 -16.79 37.73 -0.62
C THR A 1090 -16.88 37.19 -2.06
N SER A 1091 -16.93 38.10 -3.04
CA SER A 1091 -17.00 37.73 -4.46
C SER A 1091 -15.74 37.01 -4.94
N GLY A 1092 -15.92 35.83 -5.53
CA GLY A 1092 -14.86 34.92 -5.99
C GLY A 1092 -14.52 33.81 -5.00
N GLU A 1093 -14.89 33.95 -3.73
CA GLU A 1093 -14.62 32.98 -2.66
C GLU A 1093 -15.76 31.97 -2.48
N VAL A 1094 -17.01 32.44 -2.53
CA VAL A 1094 -18.21 31.61 -2.42
C VAL A 1094 -19.16 31.78 -3.61
N HIS A 1095 -19.96 30.75 -3.86
CA HIS A 1095 -21.01 30.76 -4.88
C HIS A 1095 -22.19 29.87 -4.47
N LEU A 1096 -23.32 30.03 -5.16
CA LEU A 1096 -24.45 29.10 -5.10
C LEU A 1096 -24.25 28.01 -6.16
N GLY A 1097 -24.29 26.74 -5.77
CA GLY A 1097 -24.10 25.58 -6.66
C GLY A 1097 -25.36 24.73 -6.78
N ASN A 1098 -25.59 24.15 -7.96
CA ASN A 1098 -26.68 23.21 -8.20
C ASN A 1098 -26.39 21.84 -7.56
N VAL A 1099 -27.33 21.32 -6.78
CA VAL A 1099 -27.28 20.00 -6.13
C VAL A 1099 -28.42 19.08 -6.54
N GLY A 1100 -29.39 19.59 -7.31
CA GLY A 1100 -30.37 18.80 -8.03
C GLY A 1100 -29.78 18.22 -9.31
N ASP A 1101 -30.63 18.00 -10.32
CA ASP A 1101 -30.19 17.38 -11.57
C ASP A 1101 -29.20 18.29 -12.34
N HIS A 1102 -28.04 17.75 -12.75
CA HIS A 1102 -26.94 18.54 -13.33
C HIS A 1102 -27.04 18.84 -14.83
N PHE A 1103 -28.25 18.80 -15.40
CA PHE A 1103 -28.47 19.04 -16.84
C PHE A 1103 -28.86 20.47 -17.20
N TRP A 1104 -28.85 21.40 -16.24
CA TRP A 1104 -28.92 22.83 -16.54
C TRP A 1104 -27.63 23.32 -17.20
N THR A 1105 -27.72 24.39 -17.99
CA THR A 1105 -26.56 25.05 -18.62
C THR A 1105 -25.71 25.83 -17.60
N GLU A 1106 -26.35 26.41 -16.58
CA GLU A 1106 -25.70 27.11 -15.49
C GLU A 1106 -25.79 26.28 -14.19
N ASN A 1107 -24.65 26.07 -13.53
CA ASN A 1107 -24.55 25.23 -12.33
C ASN A 1107 -23.78 25.89 -11.17
N LYS A 1108 -23.15 27.07 -11.38
CA LYS A 1108 -22.39 27.79 -10.35
C LYS A 1108 -22.58 29.31 -10.47
N VAL A 1109 -23.27 29.93 -9.50
CA VAL A 1109 -23.64 31.36 -9.51
C VAL A 1109 -22.90 32.14 -8.42
N TYR A 1110 -21.93 32.94 -8.82
CA TYR A 1110 -21.06 33.72 -7.92
C TYR A 1110 -21.69 35.06 -7.48
N LEU A 1111 -21.27 35.56 -6.32
CA LEU A 1111 -21.52 36.96 -5.90
C LEU A 1111 -20.92 37.95 -6.91
N LYS A 1112 -21.58 39.09 -7.14
CA LYS A 1112 -21.12 40.10 -8.12
C LYS A 1112 -19.79 40.72 -7.67
N VAL A 1113 -18.92 41.08 -8.61
CA VAL A 1113 -17.57 41.59 -8.30
C VAL A 1113 -17.63 42.81 -7.37
N GLY A 1114 -17.06 42.67 -6.17
CA GLY A 1114 -17.07 43.69 -5.10
C GLY A 1114 -18.25 43.62 -4.12
N GLU A 1115 -19.16 42.65 -4.28
CA GLU A 1115 -20.26 42.34 -3.35
C GLU A 1115 -19.72 41.53 -2.15
N VAL A 1116 -20.25 41.83 -0.96
CA VAL A 1116 -19.91 41.17 0.31
C VAL A 1116 -21.16 40.94 1.15
N VAL A 1117 -21.24 39.80 1.84
CA VAL A 1117 -22.41 39.41 2.66
C VAL A 1117 -21.95 39.11 4.08
N ALA A 1118 -22.16 40.08 4.97
CA ALA A 1118 -21.75 39.95 6.38
C ALA A 1118 -22.63 38.93 7.13
N PRO A 1119 -22.15 38.39 8.28
CA PRO A 1119 -22.98 37.55 9.16
C PRO A 1119 -24.35 38.16 9.46
N ASN A 1120 -25.37 37.30 9.46
CA ASN A 1120 -26.79 37.60 9.55
C ASN A 1120 -27.42 38.42 8.40
N GLN A 1121 -26.71 38.66 7.29
CA GLN A 1121 -27.31 39.29 6.10
C GLN A 1121 -27.88 38.26 5.10
N VAL A 1122 -28.96 38.65 4.41
CA VAL A 1122 -29.58 37.87 3.33
C VAL A 1122 -29.06 38.35 1.99
N GLN A 1123 -28.55 37.43 1.19
CA GLN A 1123 -28.18 37.66 -0.21
C GLN A 1123 -29.24 37.09 -1.15
N SER A 1124 -29.42 37.75 -2.30
CA SER A 1124 -30.26 37.27 -3.40
C SER A 1124 -29.39 36.96 -4.61
N PHE A 1125 -29.38 35.70 -5.03
CA PHE A 1125 -28.77 35.24 -6.28
C PHE A 1125 -29.83 35.25 -7.38
N GLU A 1126 -29.54 35.92 -8.49
CA GLU A 1126 -30.45 36.10 -9.63
C GLU A 1126 -29.72 35.70 -10.90
N PHE A 1127 -30.30 34.75 -11.65
CA PHE A 1127 -29.69 34.15 -12.83
C PHE A 1127 -30.74 33.58 -13.79
N ASP A 1128 -30.34 33.37 -15.03
CA ASP A 1128 -31.17 32.75 -16.08
C ASP A 1128 -30.78 31.27 -16.23
N LEU A 1129 -31.78 30.38 -16.26
CA LEU A 1129 -31.63 28.94 -16.33
C LEU A 1129 -32.15 28.39 -17.68
N GLU A 1130 -31.29 27.68 -18.42
CA GLU A 1130 -31.65 26.91 -19.61
C GLU A 1130 -31.33 25.42 -19.41
N VAL A 1131 -32.07 24.55 -20.09
CA VAL A 1131 -31.85 23.09 -20.09
C VAL A 1131 -30.88 22.73 -21.22
N SER A 1132 -29.89 21.89 -20.94
CA SER A 1132 -28.90 21.43 -21.93
C SER A 1132 -29.55 20.66 -23.10
N GLU A 1133 -28.92 20.69 -24.28
CA GLU A 1133 -29.44 19.98 -25.46
C GLU A 1133 -29.52 18.46 -25.24
N GLY A 1134 -30.63 17.84 -25.67
CA GLY A 1134 -30.83 16.39 -25.65
C GLY A 1134 -31.59 15.84 -24.44
N ILE A 1135 -31.89 16.67 -23.45
CA ILE A 1135 -32.77 16.33 -22.32
C ILE A 1135 -34.24 16.22 -22.78
N LYS A 1136 -34.98 15.30 -22.16
CA LYS A 1136 -36.39 15.01 -22.48
C LYS A 1136 -37.33 15.65 -21.48
N GLU A 1137 -38.61 15.67 -21.82
CA GLU A 1137 -39.69 16.01 -20.89
C GLU A 1137 -39.74 15.06 -19.69
N GLY A 1138 -40.14 15.59 -18.54
CA GLY A 1138 -40.23 14.86 -17.28
C GLY A 1138 -39.94 15.74 -16.06
N GLU A 1139 -40.12 15.17 -14.87
CA GLU A 1139 -39.82 15.83 -13.60
C GLU A 1139 -38.31 15.97 -13.39
N ALA A 1140 -37.87 17.15 -12.94
CA ALA A 1140 -36.49 17.46 -12.59
C ALA A 1140 -36.39 18.08 -11.20
N ASN A 1141 -35.36 17.73 -10.45
CA ASN A 1141 -35.09 18.26 -9.12
C ASN A 1141 -34.37 19.60 -9.24
N PHE A 1142 -35.03 20.68 -8.83
CA PHE A 1142 -34.41 21.99 -8.68
C PHE A 1142 -34.03 22.20 -7.21
N GLN A 1143 -32.74 22.08 -6.89
CA GLN A 1143 -32.20 22.28 -5.54
C GLN A 1143 -30.78 22.86 -5.59
N TRP A 1144 -30.48 23.82 -4.71
CA TRP A 1144 -29.22 24.57 -4.68
C TRP A 1144 -28.66 24.70 -3.26
N GLN A 1145 -27.35 24.87 -3.13
CA GLN A 1145 -26.65 25.07 -1.83
C GLN A 1145 -25.50 26.07 -1.99
N MET A 1146 -25.00 26.63 -0.89
CA MET A 1146 -23.79 27.46 -0.92
C MET A 1146 -22.53 26.60 -0.96
N TYR A 1147 -21.49 27.09 -1.65
CA TYR A 1147 -20.19 26.44 -1.81
C TYR A 1147 -19.05 27.43 -1.59
N GLN A 1148 -17.96 26.97 -0.96
CA GLN A 1148 -16.65 27.61 -0.95
C GLN A 1148 -15.69 26.67 -1.71
N SER A 1149 -15.01 27.17 -2.75
CA SER A 1149 -14.28 26.31 -3.71
C SER A 1149 -15.14 25.15 -4.23
N ASP A 1150 -14.89 23.90 -3.82
CA ASP A 1150 -15.73 22.74 -4.18
C ASP A 1150 -16.41 22.08 -2.96
N SER A 1151 -16.37 22.72 -1.79
CA SER A 1151 -17.00 22.24 -0.55
C SER A 1151 -18.33 22.95 -0.30
N ALA A 1152 -19.42 22.17 -0.14
CA ALA A 1152 -20.75 22.68 0.17
C ALA A 1152 -20.89 23.10 1.64
N PHE A 1153 -21.71 24.11 1.93
CA PHE A 1153 -22.02 24.55 3.29
C PHE A 1153 -23.43 25.15 3.43
N GLY A 1154 -23.95 25.15 4.66
CA GLY A 1154 -25.28 25.68 4.99
C GLY A 1154 -26.44 24.83 4.49
N ASP A 1155 -27.65 25.36 4.64
CA ASP A 1155 -28.88 24.69 4.23
C ASP A 1155 -28.96 24.45 2.72
N LEU A 1156 -29.51 23.30 2.35
CA LEU A 1156 -30.06 23.08 1.02
C LEU A 1156 -31.29 23.98 0.83
N SER A 1157 -31.46 24.49 -0.39
CA SER A 1157 -32.72 25.10 -0.80
C SER A 1157 -33.84 24.04 -0.82
N GLU A 1158 -35.11 24.47 -0.84
CA GLU A 1158 -36.21 23.53 -1.03
C GLU A 1158 -36.04 22.79 -2.36
N ASN A 1159 -36.07 21.45 -2.35
CA ASN A 1159 -36.13 20.69 -3.60
C ASN A 1159 -37.52 20.88 -4.22
N ILE A 1160 -37.59 21.69 -5.27
CA ILE A 1160 -38.81 21.86 -6.04
C ILE A 1160 -38.70 20.96 -7.27
N ILE A 1161 -39.61 20.00 -7.37
CA ILE A 1161 -39.79 19.23 -8.59
C ILE A 1161 -40.41 20.17 -9.63
N VAL A 1162 -39.68 20.43 -10.70
CA VAL A 1162 -40.13 21.22 -11.85
C VAL A 1162 -40.43 20.31 -13.02
N ASP A 1163 -41.55 20.53 -13.70
CA ASP A 1163 -41.92 19.77 -14.89
C ASP A 1163 -41.19 20.34 -16.12
N LEU A 1164 -40.26 19.57 -16.69
CA LEU A 1164 -39.62 19.91 -17.95
C LEU A 1164 -40.59 19.61 -19.09
N GLN A 1165 -41.04 20.65 -19.78
CA GLN A 1165 -41.91 20.52 -20.94
C GLN A 1165 -41.23 21.12 -22.18
N HIS A 1166 -41.29 20.44 -23.32
CA HIS A 1166 -41.19 21.14 -24.58
C HIS A 1166 -42.48 21.94 -24.79
N SER A 1167 -42.43 22.92 -25.70
CA SER A 1167 -43.65 23.61 -26.10
C SER A 1167 -44.56 22.69 -26.93
N ASP A 1168 -45.47 22.01 -26.22
CA ASP A 1168 -46.60 21.19 -26.69
C ASP A 1168 -46.29 19.91 -27.50
N LEU A 1169 -46.56 18.71 -26.93
CA LEU A 1169 -47.71 17.84 -27.33
C LEU A 1169 -47.73 16.40 -26.75
N LEU A 1170 -48.68 16.17 -25.83
CA LEU A 1170 -49.49 14.93 -25.60
C LEU A 1170 -48.94 13.70 -24.83
N SER A 1171 -49.53 13.49 -23.65
CA SER A 1171 -49.45 12.32 -22.76
C SER A 1171 -50.18 11.06 -23.25
N ILE A 1172 -49.64 9.87 -22.96
CA ILE A 1172 -50.36 8.57 -22.99
C ILE A 1172 -49.85 7.68 -21.85
N ASP A 1173 -50.76 7.21 -20.98
CA ASP A 1173 -50.50 6.28 -19.87
C ASP A 1173 -50.19 4.83 -20.29
N GLU A 1174 -49.73 4.03 -19.32
CA GLU A 1174 -49.18 2.68 -19.46
C GLU A 1174 -50.20 1.56 -19.80
N ASP A 1175 -49.72 0.30 -19.85
CA ASP A 1175 -50.44 -0.96 -20.12
C ASP A 1175 -50.95 -1.23 -21.56
N HIS A 1176 -50.04 -1.63 -22.45
CA HIS A 1176 -50.38 -2.42 -23.65
C HIS A 1176 -49.32 -3.49 -24.00
N THR A 1177 -49.68 -4.77 -23.96
CA THR A 1177 -48.79 -5.90 -24.37
C THR A 1177 -48.88 -6.22 -25.86
N ILE A 1178 -47.76 -6.57 -26.51
CA ILE A 1178 -47.68 -6.97 -27.93
C ILE A 1178 -46.95 -8.32 -28.05
N HIS A 1179 -47.48 -9.23 -28.88
CA HIS A 1179 -46.88 -10.54 -29.16
C HIS A 1179 -46.41 -10.62 -30.63
N LEU A 1180 -45.10 -10.72 -30.83
CA LEU A 1180 -44.49 -10.78 -32.16
C LEU A 1180 -44.17 -12.22 -32.57
N ASN A 1181 -44.72 -12.67 -33.70
CA ASN A 1181 -44.42 -13.96 -34.32
C ASN A 1181 -44.05 -13.76 -35.79
N ALA A 1182 -42.77 -13.88 -36.13
CA ALA A 1182 -42.29 -13.77 -37.51
C ALA A 1182 -42.07 -15.16 -38.13
N TYR A 1183 -42.61 -15.39 -39.33
CA TYR A 1183 -42.39 -16.61 -40.11
C TYR A 1183 -42.07 -16.25 -41.57
N PRO A 1184 -40.99 -16.79 -42.17
CA PRO A 1184 -40.70 -16.57 -43.59
C PRO A 1184 -41.69 -17.34 -44.47
N ASN A 1185 -42.34 -16.65 -45.42
CA ASN A 1185 -43.18 -17.28 -46.44
C ASN A 1185 -42.40 -17.37 -47.77
N PRO A 1186 -41.91 -18.57 -48.17
CA PRO A 1186 -40.98 -18.71 -49.30
C PRO A 1186 -41.62 -18.48 -50.67
N THR A 1187 -42.93 -18.22 -50.76
CA THR A 1187 -43.66 -18.23 -52.04
C THR A 1187 -44.11 -16.85 -52.55
N ASN A 1188 -44.01 -15.77 -51.76
CA ASN A 1188 -44.56 -14.45 -52.12
C ASN A 1188 -43.71 -13.22 -51.69
N GLY A 1189 -42.42 -13.42 -51.40
CA GLY A 1189 -41.49 -12.34 -51.01
C GLY A 1189 -41.49 -12.04 -49.50
N ASN A 1190 -40.56 -11.20 -49.07
CA ASN A 1190 -40.23 -11.00 -47.66
C ASN A 1190 -41.26 -10.11 -46.97
N VAL A 1191 -41.99 -10.67 -46.01
CA VAL A 1191 -43.12 -10.02 -45.35
C VAL A 1191 -43.07 -10.34 -43.85
N LEU A 1192 -43.12 -9.31 -43.01
CA LEU A 1192 -43.25 -9.46 -41.56
C LEU A 1192 -44.73 -9.54 -41.18
N TYR A 1193 -45.08 -10.44 -40.27
CA TYR A 1193 -46.41 -10.51 -39.65
C TYR A 1193 -46.32 -10.02 -38.20
N ILE A 1194 -47.25 -9.15 -37.81
CA ILE A 1194 -47.29 -8.56 -36.47
C ILE A 1194 -48.72 -8.66 -35.96
N GLU A 1195 -48.91 -9.32 -34.82
CA GLU A 1195 -50.21 -9.36 -34.13
C GLU A 1195 -50.15 -8.45 -32.92
N HIS A 1196 -51.15 -7.59 -32.74
CA HIS A 1196 -51.17 -6.62 -31.65
C HIS A 1196 -52.58 -6.35 -31.16
N ASN A 1197 -52.69 -6.04 -29.86
CA ASN A 1197 -53.95 -5.80 -29.18
C ASN A 1197 -54.26 -4.30 -28.99
N ILE A 1198 -53.48 -3.40 -29.63
CA ILE A 1198 -53.65 -1.94 -29.55
C ILE A 1198 -55.06 -1.54 -30.02
N THR A 1199 -55.94 -1.20 -29.08
CA THR A 1199 -57.32 -0.78 -29.31
C THR A 1199 -57.42 0.71 -29.69
N SER A 1200 -56.68 1.10 -30.74
CA SER A 1200 -56.70 2.46 -31.27
C SER A 1200 -57.93 2.70 -32.19
N SER A 1201 -58.53 3.88 -32.06
CA SER A 1201 -59.61 4.36 -32.94
C SER A 1201 -59.13 4.79 -34.34
N GLU A 1202 -57.82 4.89 -34.55
CA GLU A 1202 -57.21 5.27 -35.82
C GLU A 1202 -57.22 4.09 -36.80
N LYS A 1203 -57.79 4.28 -37.99
CA LYS A 1203 -57.85 3.23 -39.04
C LYS A 1203 -56.51 2.95 -39.72
N GLN A 1204 -55.47 3.75 -39.46
CA GLN A 1204 -54.16 3.67 -40.12
C GLN A 1204 -53.06 3.89 -39.08
N LEU A 1205 -52.03 3.05 -39.07
CA LEU A 1205 -50.84 3.16 -38.23
C LEU A 1205 -49.63 3.55 -39.08
N PRO A 1206 -48.88 4.61 -38.70
CA PRO A 1206 -47.60 4.93 -39.33
C PRO A 1206 -46.51 3.97 -38.84
N ILE A 1207 -45.73 3.46 -39.78
CA ILE A 1207 -44.64 2.50 -39.56
C ILE A 1207 -43.34 2.97 -40.20
N ALA A 1208 -42.21 2.67 -39.58
CA ALA A 1208 -40.89 3.04 -40.06
C ALA A 1208 -39.81 2.03 -39.63
N ILE A 1209 -38.92 1.61 -40.54
CA ILE A 1209 -37.78 0.74 -40.22
C ILE A 1209 -36.51 1.57 -40.30
N TYR A 1210 -35.65 1.46 -39.29
CA TYR A 1210 -34.34 2.09 -39.19
C TYR A 1210 -33.25 1.02 -39.03
N ASN A 1211 -32.00 1.33 -39.38
CA ASN A 1211 -30.86 0.53 -38.93
C ASN A 1211 -30.51 0.83 -37.47
N THR A 1212 -29.58 0.06 -36.88
CA THR A 1212 -29.08 0.29 -35.50
C THR A 1212 -28.43 1.65 -35.26
N GLN A 1213 -28.00 2.33 -36.33
CA GLN A 1213 -27.44 3.69 -36.28
C GLN A 1213 -28.53 4.78 -36.41
N GLY A 1214 -29.82 4.41 -36.35
CA GLY A 1214 -30.94 5.35 -36.39
C GLY A 1214 -31.29 5.91 -37.77
N LYS A 1215 -30.67 5.42 -38.85
CA LYS A 1215 -30.97 5.86 -40.23
C LYS A 1215 -32.27 5.21 -40.72
N LEU A 1216 -33.24 6.03 -41.14
CA LEU A 1216 -34.50 5.58 -41.73
C LEU A 1216 -34.24 4.85 -43.06
N LEU A 1217 -34.75 3.62 -43.18
CA LEU A 1217 -34.62 2.76 -44.36
C LEU A 1217 -35.96 2.57 -45.09
N TYR A 1218 -37.08 2.56 -44.36
CA TYR A 1218 -38.42 2.37 -44.92
C TYR A 1218 -39.44 3.12 -44.06
N HIS A 1219 -40.49 3.69 -44.67
CA HIS A 1219 -41.67 4.16 -43.94
C HIS A 1219 -42.93 3.98 -44.76
N SER A 1220 -44.07 3.82 -44.09
CA SER A 1220 -45.39 3.64 -44.72
C SER A 1220 -46.51 3.93 -43.71
N SER A 1221 -47.76 3.95 -44.18
CA SER A 1221 -48.94 3.87 -43.34
C SER A 1221 -49.77 2.65 -43.75
N ILE A 1222 -50.13 1.85 -42.77
CA ILE A 1222 -50.83 0.57 -42.95
C ILE A 1222 -52.16 0.60 -42.21
N THR A 1223 -53.16 -0.12 -42.71
CA THR A 1223 -54.46 -0.20 -42.03
C THR A 1223 -54.29 -0.85 -40.66
N ASN A 1224 -54.86 -0.22 -39.64
CA ASN A 1224 -54.83 -0.70 -38.27
C ASN A 1224 -55.79 -1.90 -38.12
N THR A 1225 -55.24 -3.10 -38.20
CA THR A 1225 -55.95 -4.37 -38.00
C THR A 1225 -55.14 -5.23 -37.04
N SER A 1226 -55.80 -5.98 -36.15
CA SER A 1226 -55.15 -6.80 -35.11
C SER A 1226 -54.08 -7.77 -35.61
N LYS A 1227 -54.07 -8.05 -36.92
CA LYS A 1227 -52.94 -8.63 -37.64
C LYS A 1227 -52.49 -7.66 -38.74
N ILE A 1228 -51.23 -7.26 -38.68
CA ILE A 1228 -50.54 -6.42 -39.66
C ILE A 1228 -49.68 -7.33 -40.55
N THR A 1229 -49.74 -7.07 -41.86
CA THR A 1229 -48.88 -7.70 -42.87
C THR A 1229 -48.00 -6.63 -43.50
N LEU A 1230 -46.69 -6.75 -43.33
CA LEU A 1230 -45.74 -5.65 -43.48
C LEU A 1230 -44.71 -6.03 -44.56
N PRO A 1231 -44.82 -5.52 -45.80
CA PRO A 1231 -43.91 -5.88 -46.88
C PRO A 1231 -42.52 -5.30 -46.61
N ILE A 1232 -41.53 -6.17 -46.45
CA ILE A 1232 -40.14 -5.78 -46.25
C ILE A 1232 -39.53 -5.54 -47.64
N PRO A 1233 -38.90 -4.38 -47.91
CA PRO A 1233 -38.17 -4.18 -49.15
C PRO A 1233 -37.16 -5.31 -49.36
N SER A 1234 -37.19 -5.94 -50.53
CA SER A 1234 -36.35 -7.10 -50.88
C SER A 1234 -34.84 -6.80 -50.92
N THR A 1235 -34.46 -5.55 -50.68
CA THR A 1235 -33.09 -5.03 -50.66
C THR A 1235 -32.54 -4.72 -49.26
N LEU A 1236 -33.26 -5.02 -48.17
CA LEU A 1236 -32.62 -4.96 -46.85
C LEU A 1236 -31.50 -6.02 -46.75
N PRO A 1237 -30.27 -5.65 -46.33
CA PRO A 1237 -29.18 -6.60 -46.12
C PRO A 1237 -29.34 -7.36 -44.79
N HIS A 1238 -28.56 -8.42 -44.58
CA HIS A 1238 -28.53 -9.12 -43.31
C HIS A 1238 -28.05 -8.21 -42.17
N GLY A 1239 -28.82 -8.10 -41.10
CA GLY A 1239 -28.49 -7.24 -39.96
C GLY A 1239 -29.60 -7.11 -38.92
N MET A 1240 -29.35 -6.29 -37.90
CA MET A 1240 -30.31 -5.91 -36.87
C MET A 1240 -30.93 -4.55 -37.20
N TYR A 1241 -32.24 -4.42 -36.99
CA TYR A 1241 -33.06 -3.28 -37.39
C TYR A 1241 -34.05 -2.89 -36.30
N LEU A 1242 -34.53 -1.65 -36.38
CA LEU A 1242 -35.52 -1.05 -35.48
C LEU A 1242 -36.80 -0.78 -36.27
N LEU A 1243 -37.86 -1.53 -36.03
CA LEU A 1243 -39.21 -1.21 -36.52
C LEU A 1243 -39.94 -0.33 -35.50
N ARG A 1244 -40.30 0.88 -35.90
CA ARG A 1244 -41.16 1.80 -35.17
C ARG A 1244 -42.59 1.70 -35.69
N ILE A 1245 -43.56 1.61 -34.78
CA ILE A 1245 -45.00 1.69 -35.05
C ILE A 1245 -45.55 2.78 -34.11
N LYS A 1246 -45.91 3.94 -34.66
CA LYS A 1246 -46.25 5.15 -33.89
C LYS A 1246 -45.15 5.50 -32.86
N GLY A 1247 -45.43 5.40 -31.55
CA GLY A 1247 -44.46 5.64 -30.48
C GLY A 1247 -43.56 4.44 -30.15
N LEU A 1248 -43.98 3.23 -30.50
CA LEU A 1248 -43.39 1.98 -30.03
C LEU A 1248 -42.27 1.50 -30.96
N ILE A 1249 -41.15 1.04 -30.41
CA ILE A 1249 -39.95 0.62 -31.15
C ILE A 1249 -39.60 -0.84 -30.83
N ILE A 1250 -39.42 -1.65 -31.88
CA ILE A 1250 -39.15 -3.09 -31.83
C ILE A 1250 -37.79 -3.36 -32.48
N ARG A 1251 -36.87 -4.02 -31.77
CA ARG A 1251 -35.64 -4.57 -32.37
C ARG A 1251 -35.95 -5.92 -33.02
N PHE A 1252 -35.50 -6.12 -34.25
CA PHE A 1252 -35.55 -7.42 -34.93
C PHE A 1252 -34.29 -7.67 -35.75
N VAL A 1253 -33.98 -8.94 -36.02
CA VAL A 1253 -32.87 -9.36 -36.89
C VAL A 1253 -33.44 -10.04 -38.13
N TYR A 1254 -32.83 -9.80 -39.27
CA TYR A 1254 -33.28 -10.29 -40.58
C TYR A 1254 -32.04 -10.48 -41.45
N SER A 1255 -31.62 -11.67 -41.89
CA SER A 1255 -32.11 -13.04 -41.58
C SER A 1255 -33.54 -13.42 -41.98
#